data_AF-A0A3L9YMW8-F1
#
_entry.id   AF-A0A3L9YMW8-F1
#
_cell.length_a   1.000
_cell.length_b   1.000
_cell.length_c   1.000
_cell.angle_alpha   90.00
_cell.angle_beta   90.00
_cell.angle_gamma   90.00
#
_symmetry.space_group_name_H-M   'P 1'
#
loop_
_entity.id
_entity.type
_entity.pdbx_description
1 polymer ?
#
loop_
_entity_poly.entity_id
_entity_poly.type
_entity_poly.pdbx_seq_one_letter_code
_entity_poly.pdbx_strand_id
1 'polypeptide(L)'
;MKSNMFARLGWGFAAAAALLAGCGGGGQEGLAQTSSAVLQVDGWVQPVSADQGVSNVKSRSMLASPPVPSLVSLGALAEAKATPAGGGIGPRQVGVARDVAATRAAPQTLQQFRWTPTSSGGQVAAISFSAEGAYGLRLGVVARKLPPGAVMRVYSQADAASVFQIAGHEVMQRIERNAQAGDTSIDGQTWWSPDLGSHEVTLELELPAGVAPDAVDISVPRVSHIFENLSIPTEGELTAKINESASCQLDASCYEAYANQRNAVARMIFTSGGGTYVCTGTLLNDAQSSGTPYFLTANHCISTQTEASSLQTDWFYRAPTCNSRTLSSATTKRLNGAVLLYATDVTDTALLKLNDTPPAGAFFAGWDASTQATGASVVGLHHPRGDLLKVSIGALNSLTSCTATSGTQFQCVGSSGNFYRVNWSQGTTEGGSSGSALFKGGTQVIGTLYGGSASCTSISSPEFYGRFDVAYNTALKNWLSSGQPQTPSSGVRVPVYRFFNGTTGAHFFTTSAAERDNTIVNFPVFNYEGIAFYAQAALQSGNSAVYRFYGLTGGAHFYTINPAERDSVQRSNPDFQLEGIAWYAMPSAAGGGIPVYRFYRLSKGVHFYTTSPSERDFIQASMPDYRYEGVAYYAWANQ
;
A
#
# COMPACT_ATOMS: atom_id res chain seq x y z
N MET A 1 -0.20 59.12 66.76
CA MET A 1 -1.58 59.43 67.22
C MET A 1 -2.27 58.13 67.56
N LYS A 2 -2.83 58.08 68.78
CA LYS A 2 -3.81 57.13 69.34
C LYS A 2 -3.46 55.64 69.43
N SER A 3 -3.03 55.31 70.64
CA SER A 3 -3.03 54.02 71.33
C SER A 3 -4.44 53.47 71.56
N ASN A 4 -4.54 52.13 71.64
CA ASN A 4 -5.34 51.27 72.55
C ASN A 4 -5.69 49.95 71.81
N MET A 5 -5.72 48.75 72.38
CA MET A 5 -5.62 48.24 73.76
C MET A 5 -5.57 46.68 73.69
N PHE A 6 -4.90 46.04 74.66
CA PHE A 6 -5.09 44.69 75.26
C PHE A 6 -5.35 43.45 74.38
N ALA A 7 -4.45 42.46 74.30
CA ALA A 7 -4.07 41.44 75.30
C ALA A 7 -4.93 40.15 75.25
N ARG A 8 -4.28 38.99 75.02
CA ARG A 8 -4.09 37.93 76.04
C ARG A 8 -3.25 36.75 75.51
N LEU A 9 -2.33 36.34 76.38
CA LEU A 9 -1.41 35.20 76.35
C LEU A 9 -2.12 33.85 76.40
N GLY A 10 -1.45 32.80 75.91
CA GLY A 10 -1.65 31.45 76.42
C GLY A 10 -0.87 30.34 75.70
N TRP A 11 0.39 30.12 76.13
CA TRP A 11 1.17 28.85 76.18
C TRP A 11 1.42 28.10 74.85
N GLY A 12 2.60 27.58 74.52
CA GLY A 12 3.80 27.18 75.27
C GLY A 12 4.29 25.83 74.69
N PHE A 13 5.61 25.62 74.67
CA PHE A 13 6.36 24.41 74.24
C PHE A 13 6.66 24.27 72.74
N ALA A 14 7.87 23.94 72.27
CA ALA A 14 9.17 23.73 72.90
C ALA A 14 10.26 23.82 71.80
N ALA A 15 11.44 24.32 72.19
CA ALA A 15 12.72 24.07 71.52
C ALA A 15 13.04 22.54 71.59
N ALA A 16 13.91 21.92 70.80
CA ALA A 16 15.13 22.36 70.16
C ALA A 16 15.56 21.33 69.11
N ALA A 17 16.38 21.74 68.13
CA ALA A 17 17.72 21.18 67.88
C ALA A 17 18.19 21.58 66.48
N ALA A 18 19.25 22.37 66.45
CA ALA A 18 20.03 22.68 65.28
C ALA A 18 20.79 21.45 64.77
N LEU A 19 21.07 21.40 63.46
CA LEU A 19 22.43 21.20 62.92
C LEU A 19 22.45 21.42 61.40
N LEU A 20 23.56 21.99 60.95
CA LEU A 20 23.79 22.63 59.65
C LEU A 20 24.13 21.67 58.51
N ALA A 21 23.91 22.21 57.30
CA ALA A 21 24.63 22.00 56.03
C ALA A 21 24.14 20.90 55.08
N GLY A 22 23.68 21.34 53.90
CA GLY A 22 23.51 20.50 52.71
C GLY A 22 22.61 21.16 51.66
N CYS A 23 23.18 21.52 50.52
CA CYS A 23 22.55 22.25 49.42
C CYS A 23 21.23 21.63 48.91
N GLY A 24 20.22 22.46 48.66
CA GLY A 24 18.99 22.07 47.98
C GLY A 24 18.43 23.25 47.19
N GLY A 25 18.89 23.39 45.93
CA GLY A 25 18.32 24.33 44.98
C GLY A 25 16.88 23.91 44.65
N GLY A 26 15.96 24.88 44.74
CA GLY A 26 14.55 24.67 44.42
C GLY A 26 14.39 24.16 42.99
N GLY A 27 13.86 22.94 42.86
CA GLY A 27 13.40 22.41 41.60
C GLY A 27 12.21 23.24 41.12
N GLN A 28 12.38 23.94 40.00
CA GLN A 28 11.23 24.22 39.14
C GLN A 28 10.78 22.87 38.58
N GLU A 29 9.67 22.36 39.11
CA GLU A 29 8.91 21.32 38.44
C GLU A 29 8.56 21.84 37.04
N GLY A 30 9.17 21.25 36.03
CA GLY A 30 8.79 21.46 34.65
C GLY A 30 7.35 21.01 34.49
N LEU A 31 6.45 21.97 34.27
CA LEU A 31 5.12 21.70 33.75
C LEU A 31 5.30 20.91 32.44
N ALA A 32 5.03 19.62 32.48
CA ALA A 32 4.88 18.81 31.29
C ALA A 32 3.79 19.47 30.44
N GLN A 33 4.17 20.08 29.32
CA GLN A 33 3.23 20.49 28.29
C GLN A 33 2.55 19.22 27.78
N THR A 34 1.36 18.94 28.30
CA THR A 34 0.43 18.01 27.68
C THR A 34 -0.02 18.66 26.37
N SER A 35 0.63 18.33 25.26
CA SER A 35 0.14 18.71 23.95
C SER A 35 -1.28 18.16 23.79
N SER A 36 -2.27 19.03 23.58
CA SER A 36 -3.64 18.63 23.31
C SER A 36 -3.68 17.66 22.14
N ALA A 37 -4.44 16.56 22.30
CA ALA A 37 -4.61 15.58 21.23
C ALA A 37 -5.27 16.27 20.01
N VAL A 38 -4.69 16.09 18.82
CA VAL A 38 -5.35 16.47 17.57
C VAL A 38 -6.61 15.60 17.46
N LEU A 39 -7.78 16.21 17.43
CA LEU A 39 -9.05 15.48 17.31
C LEU A 39 -9.73 15.72 15.96
N GLN A 40 -9.23 16.65 15.16
CA GLN A 40 -9.85 17.03 13.92
C GLN A 40 -8.78 17.53 12.96
N VAL A 41 -8.87 17.13 11.70
CA VAL A 41 -7.98 17.55 10.62
C VAL A 41 -8.85 17.84 9.39
N ASP A 42 -8.57 18.93 8.70
CA ASP A 42 -9.21 19.25 7.43
C ASP A 42 -8.55 18.48 6.27
N GLY A 43 -9.32 18.24 5.22
CA GLY A 43 -8.80 17.57 4.04
C GLY A 43 -8.11 18.53 3.06
N TRP A 44 -7.31 17.97 2.16
CA TRP A 44 -6.63 18.75 1.12
C TRP A 44 -6.51 17.95 -0.18
N VAL A 45 -6.36 18.67 -1.29
CA VAL A 45 -6.25 18.07 -2.62
C VAL A 45 -4.79 17.85 -2.97
N GLN A 46 -4.46 16.64 -3.40
CA GLN A 46 -3.13 16.32 -3.89
C GLN A 46 -2.78 17.17 -5.13
N PRO A 47 -1.66 17.90 -5.11
CA PRO A 47 -1.30 18.81 -6.18
C PRO A 47 -0.94 18.04 -7.45
N VAL A 48 -1.14 18.69 -8.59
CA VAL A 48 -0.73 18.18 -9.91
C VAL A 48 0.78 17.98 -10.03
N SER A 49 1.57 18.61 -9.16
CA SER A 49 3.02 18.47 -9.10
C SER A 49 3.50 17.31 -8.22
N ALA A 50 2.60 16.56 -7.58
CA ALA A 50 2.98 15.41 -6.76
C ALA A 50 3.61 14.33 -7.64
N ASP A 51 4.78 13.82 -7.23
CA ASP A 51 5.47 12.73 -7.92
C ASP A 51 4.56 11.49 -7.97
N GLN A 52 4.12 11.13 -9.18
CA GLN A 52 3.24 9.99 -9.42
C GLN A 52 3.98 8.65 -9.42
N GLY A 53 5.29 8.67 -9.17
CA GLY A 53 6.16 7.50 -9.29
C GLY A 53 6.33 7.06 -10.74
N VAL A 54 6.81 5.84 -10.91
CA VAL A 54 7.03 5.24 -12.23
C VAL A 54 5.97 4.17 -12.44
N SER A 55 5.20 4.30 -13.53
CA SER A 55 4.19 3.31 -13.88
C SER A 55 4.80 1.92 -14.11
N ASN A 56 4.22 0.90 -13.49
CA ASN A 56 4.51 -0.50 -13.83
C ASN A 56 3.93 -0.89 -15.19
N VAL A 57 2.92 -0.18 -15.70
CA VAL A 57 2.38 -0.39 -17.04
C VAL A 57 3.27 0.35 -18.05
N LYS A 58 3.86 -0.40 -18.99
CA LYS A 58 4.83 0.07 -19.99
C LYS A 58 4.36 -0.32 -21.39
N SER A 59 4.71 0.50 -22.38
CA SER A 59 4.59 0.12 -23.79
C SER A 59 5.67 -0.89 -24.16
N ARG A 60 5.28 -1.99 -24.82
CA ARG A 60 6.19 -3.02 -25.32
C ARG A 60 7.09 -2.53 -26.43
N SER A 61 6.77 -1.45 -27.15
CA SER A 61 7.70 -0.85 -28.11
C SER A 61 9.02 -0.40 -27.48
N MET A 62 9.05 -0.20 -26.16
CA MET A 62 10.24 0.09 -25.37
C MET A 62 10.95 -1.18 -24.84
N LEU A 63 10.42 -2.37 -25.15
CA LEU A 63 10.87 -3.67 -24.66
C LEU A 63 11.25 -4.59 -25.84
N ALA A 64 11.90 -5.72 -25.53
CA ALA A 64 12.18 -6.75 -26.53
C ALA A 64 10.91 -7.44 -27.05
N SER A 65 11.00 -8.06 -28.23
CA SER A 65 9.94 -8.90 -28.79
C SER A 65 9.50 -9.98 -27.79
N PRO A 66 8.19 -10.26 -27.67
CA PRO A 66 7.70 -11.26 -26.72
C PRO A 66 8.18 -12.66 -27.12
N PRO A 67 8.56 -13.53 -26.16
CA PRO A 67 8.73 -14.95 -26.44
C PRO A 67 7.39 -15.58 -26.82
N VAL A 68 7.43 -16.69 -27.56
CA VAL A 68 6.21 -17.47 -27.86
C VAL A 68 5.76 -18.20 -26.59
N PRO A 69 4.57 -17.92 -26.04
CA PRO A 69 4.12 -18.56 -24.81
C PRO A 69 3.68 -20.01 -25.06
N SER A 70 3.82 -20.87 -24.05
CA SER A 70 2.99 -22.08 -23.96
C SER A 70 1.56 -21.70 -23.53
N LEU A 71 0.58 -22.56 -23.78
CA LEU A 71 -0.81 -22.31 -23.41
C LEU A 71 -1.28 -23.29 -22.35
N VAL A 72 -1.79 -22.77 -21.25
CA VAL A 72 -2.55 -23.48 -20.23
C VAL A 72 -4.00 -23.00 -20.32
N SER A 73 -4.91 -23.90 -20.68
CA SER A 73 -6.33 -23.56 -20.82
C SER A 73 -7.15 -24.21 -19.71
N LEU A 74 -7.96 -23.39 -19.05
CA LEU A 74 -8.99 -23.80 -18.12
C LEU A 74 -10.32 -23.71 -18.86
N GLY A 75 -11.06 -24.82 -18.96
CA GLY A 75 -12.41 -24.82 -19.56
C GLY A 75 -13.42 -23.98 -18.75
N ALA A 76 -14.69 -24.00 -19.10
CA ALA A 76 -15.73 -23.24 -18.41
C ALA A 76 -15.72 -23.41 -16.87
N LEU A 77 -16.12 -22.36 -16.15
CA LEU A 77 -16.38 -22.45 -14.72
C LEU A 77 -17.61 -23.34 -14.50
N ALA A 78 -17.52 -24.33 -13.61
CA ALA A 78 -18.69 -25.13 -13.25
C ALA A 78 -19.77 -24.21 -12.63
N GLU A 79 -20.98 -24.21 -13.20
CA GLU A 79 -22.10 -23.30 -12.89
C GLU A 79 -22.45 -23.20 -11.39
N ALA A 80 -22.15 -24.24 -10.60
CA ALA A 80 -22.55 -24.36 -9.19
C ALA A 80 -21.82 -23.45 -8.18
N LYS A 81 -20.98 -22.49 -8.60
CA LYS A 81 -20.20 -21.62 -7.68
C LYS A 81 -20.35 -20.11 -7.92
N ALA A 82 -21.21 -19.68 -8.83
CA ALA A 82 -21.46 -18.26 -9.11
C ALA A 82 -22.65 -17.68 -8.31
N THR A 83 -23.04 -18.28 -7.18
CA THR A 83 -24.07 -17.68 -6.32
C THR A 83 -23.42 -16.50 -5.59
N PRO A 84 -23.87 -15.25 -5.81
CA PRO A 84 -23.44 -14.14 -4.99
C PRO A 84 -23.77 -14.49 -3.54
N ALA A 85 -22.82 -14.32 -2.62
CA ALA A 85 -23.15 -14.38 -1.20
C ALA A 85 -24.33 -13.40 -0.99
N GLY A 86 -25.51 -13.96 -0.65
CA GLY A 86 -26.70 -13.18 -0.32
C GLY A 86 -26.40 -12.20 0.80
N GLY A 87 -27.19 -11.13 0.91
CA GLY A 87 -26.95 -9.92 1.73
C GLY A 87 -26.63 -10.12 3.21
N GLY A 88 -25.43 -10.63 3.49
CA GLY A 88 -24.75 -10.60 4.78
C GLY A 88 -23.58 -9.62 4.75
N ILE A 89 -22.89 -9.48 5.89
CA ILE A 89 -21.60 -8.76 5.94
C ILE A 89 -20.51 -9.60 5.28
N GLY A 90 -19.46 -8.93 4.84
CA GLY A 90 -18.38 -9.58 4.10
C GLY A 90 -18.10 -8.85 2.79
N PRO A 91 -16.88 -9.01 2.27
CA PRO A 91 -16.50 -8.36 1.03
C PRO A 91 -17.25 -9.02 -0.15
N ARG A 92 -17.61 -8.25 -1.17
CA ARG A 92 -18.34 -8.78 -2.32
C ARG A 92 -17.40 -9.65 -3.15
N GLN A 93 -17.62 -10.96 -3.17
CA GLN A 93 -16.86 -11.86 -4.02
C GLN A 93 -17.25 -11.67 -5.48
N VAL A 94 -16.25 -11.50 -6.33
CA VAL A 94 -16.38 -11.28 -7.78
C VAL A 94 -15.50 -12.23 -8.59
N GLY A 95 -14.64 -13.00 -7.91
CA GLY A 95 -13.84 -14.05 -8.53
C GLY A 95 -13.61 -15.24 -7.61
N VAL A 96 -13.41 -16.42 -8.21
CA VAL A 96 -13.21 -17.70 -7.51
C VAL A 96 -11.86 -18.32 -7.88
N ALA A 97 -11.23 -18.97 -6.91
CA ALA A 97 -10.00 -19.70 -7.13
C ALA A 97 -10.24 -20.90 -8.07
N ARG A 98 -9.32 -21.10 -9.02
CA ARG A 98 -9.24 -22.30 -9.85
C ARG A 98 -7.85 -22.88 -9.78
N ASP A 99 -7.75 -24.17 -9.46
CA ASP A 99 -6.49 -24.89 -9.47
C ASP A 99 -5.95 -25.06 -10.89
N VAL A 100 -4.63 -24.96 -11.03
CA VAL A 100 -3.93 -25.17 -12.30
C VAL A 100 -2.95 -26.32 -12.15
N ALA A 101 -3.36 -27.52 -12.58
CA ALA A 101 -2.55 -28.73 -12.42
C ALA A 101 -1.22 -28.66 -13.18
N ALA A 102 -1.22 -28.07 -14.38
CA ALA A 102 -0.06 -27.98 -15.27
C ALA A 102 1.10 -27.12 -14.72
N THR A 103 0.81 -26.24 -13.75
CA THR A 103 1.78 -25.31 -13.14
C THR A 103 1.72 -25.34 -11.62
N ARG A 104 1.27 -26.47 -11.04
CA ARG A 104 1.05 -26.61 -9.58
C ARG A 104 2.32 -26.42 -8.77
N ALA A 105 3.46 -26.93 -9.25
CA ALA A 105 4.75 -26.76 -8.60
C ALA A 105 5.81 -26.31 -9.62
N ALA A 106 6.97 -25.91 -9.10
CA ALA A 106 8.02 -25.30 -9.91
C ALA A 106 8.52 -26.20 -11.04
N PRO A 107 8.78 -27.51 -10.85
CA PRO A 107 9.22 -28.37 -11.95
C PRO A 107 8.22 -28.42 -13.12
N GLN A 108 6.92 -28.52 -12.83
CA GLN A 108 5.88 -28.51 -13.88
C GLN A 108 5.80 -27.16 -14.56
N THR A 109 5.94 -26.06 -13.81
CA THR A 109 5.92 -24.70 -14.37
C THR A 109 7.14 -24.45 -15.27
N LEU A 110 8.33 -24.88 -14.84
CA LEU A 110 9.56 -24.78 -15.63
C LEU A 110 9.48 -25.59 -16.94
N GLN A 111 8.75 -26.72 -16.95
CA GLN A 111 8.48 -27.47 -18.19
C GLN A 111 7.56 -26.73 -19.17
N GLN A 112 6.71 -25.82 -18.68
CA GLN A 112 5.87 -24.97 -19.55
C GLN A 112 6.67 -23.81 -20.17
N PHE A 113 7.76 -23.37 -19.53
CA PHE A 113 8.58 -22.29 -20.05
C PHE A 113 9.44 -22.72 -21.24
N ARG A 114 9.19 -22.08 -22.40
CA ARG A 114 10.02 -22.21 -23.61
C ARG A 114 11.07 -21.11 -23.63
N TRP A 115 12.22 -21.38 -23.02
CA TRP A 115 13.30 -20.40 -22.89
C TRP A 115 13.95 -20.04 -24.22
N THR A 116 14.16 -18.74 -24.40
CA THR A 116 14.86 -18.16 -25.55
C THR A 116 15.93 -17.18 -25.08
N PRO A 117 17.10 -17.11 -25.74
CA PRO A 117 18.12 -16.13 -25.40
C PRO A 117 17.64 -14.70 -25.63
N THR A 118 17.98 -13.79 -24.72
CA THR A 118 17.78 -12.34 -24.93
C THR A 118 19.01 -11.70 -25.58
N SER A 119 18.85 -10.51 -26.18
CA SER A 119 19.96 -9.74 -26.74
C SER A 119 20.99 -9.30 -25.69
N SER A 120 20.59 -9.23 -24.42
CA SER A 120 21.45 -8.92 -23.28
C SER A 120 22.21 -10.15 -22.74
N GLY A 121 22.06 -11.33 -23.37
CA GLY A 121 22.71 -12.57 -22.94
C GLY A 121 21.98 -13.32 -21.82
N GLY A 122 20.76 -12.89 -21.49
CA GLY A 122 19.85 -13.54 -20.54
C GLY A 122 18.98 -14.61 -21.19
N GLN A 123 17.90 -14.97 -20.50
CA GLN A 123 16.88 -15.93 -20.95
C GLN A 123 15.49 -15.35 -20.72
N VAL A 124 14.56 -15.58 -21.64
CA VAL A 124 13.16 -15.16 -21.49
C VAL A 124 12.20 -16.26 -21.94
N ALA A 125 11.11 -16.44 -21.22
CA ALA A 125 10.06 -17.41 -21.52
C ALA A 125 8.70 -16.87 -21.06
N ALA A 126 7.61 -17.43 -21.62
CA ALA A 126 6.26 -17.07 -21.20
C ALA A 126 5.29 -18.27 -21.16
N ILE A 127 4.24 -18.13 -20.35
CA ILE A 127 3.10 -19.04 -20.24
C ILE A 127 1.83 -18.19 -20.30
N SER A 128 0.95 -18.50 -21.24
CA SER A 128 -0.39 -17.92 -21.36
C SER A 128 -1.41 -18.80 -20.64
N PHE A 129 -2.24 -18.18 -19.80
CA PHE A 129 -3.31 -18.84 -19.05
C PHE A 129 -4.65 -18.30 -19.57
N SER A 130 -5.52 -19.18 -20.05
CA SER A 130 -6.88 -18.83 -20.47
C SER A 130 -7.91 -19.51 -19.58
N ALA A 131 -9.04 -18.84 -19.35
CA ALA A 131 -10.19 -19.40 -18.68
C ALA A 131 -11.47 -19.04 -19.42
N GLU A 132 -12.18 -20.04 -19.93
CA GLU A 132 -13.45 -19.83 -20.63
C GLU A 132 -14.49 -19.20 -19.68
N GLY A 133 -15.14 -18.14 -20.16
CA GLY A 133 -16.18 -17.41 -19.43
C GLY A 133 -15.69 -16.36 -18.43
N ALA A 134 -14.37 -16.23 -18.23
CA ALA A 134 -13.83 -15.22 -17.31
C ALA A 134 -13.92 -13.81 -17.91
N TYR A 135 -14.34 -12.84 -17.09
CA TYR A 135 -14.21 -11.41 -17.44
C TYR A 135 -12.82 -10.86 -17.13
N GLY A 136 -12.10 -11.53 -16.23
CA GLY A 136 -10.73 -11.19 -15.84
C GLY A 136 -10.05 -12.39 -15.20
N LEU A 137 -8.72 -12.37 -15.22
CA LEU A 137 -7.89 -13.38 -14.57
C LEU A 137 -6.79 -12.73 -13.76
N ARG A 138 -6.59 -13.24 -12.55
CA ARG A 138 -5.40 -12.94 -11.73
C ARG A 138 -4.61 -14.21 -11.54
N LEU A 139 -3.32 -14.20 -11.88
CA LEU A 139 -2.41 -15.32 -11.66
C LEU A 139 -1.93 -15.29 -10.21
N GLY A 140 -2.10 -16.39 -9.48
CA GLY A 140 -1.48 -16.58 -8.17
C GLY A 140 -0.10 -17.17 -8.36
N VAL A 141 0.91 -16.31 -8.49
CA VAL A 141 2.31 -16.70 -8.70
C VAL A 141 2.98 -16.95 -7.35
N VAL A 142 3.32 -18.19 -7.08
CA VAL A 142 4.11 -18.57 -5.91
C VAL A 142 5.58 -18.43 -6.29
N ALA A 143 6.27 -17.48 -5.68
CA ALA A 143 7.69 -17.22 -5.92
C ALA A 143 8.50 -17.46 -4.65
N ARG A 144 9.31 -18.52 -4.65
CA ARG A 144 10.16 -18.87 -3.49
C ARG A 144 11.62 -18.51 -3.72
N LYS A 145 12.05 -18.52 -4.98
CA LYS A 145 13.41 -18.18 -5.38
C LYS A 145 13.38 -17.45 -6.72
N LEU A 146 13.61 -16.15 -6.69
CA LEU A 146 13.85 -15.33 -7.88
C LEU A 146 15.26 -14.73 -7.81
N PRO A 147 16.06 -14.81 -8.88
CA PRO A 147 17.40 -14.24 -8.89
C PRO A 147 17.34 -12.70 -8.90
N PRO A 148 18.34 -12.00 -8.33
CA PRO A 148 18.52 -10.56 -8.53
C PRO A 148 18.51 -10.21 -10.02
N GLY A 149 17.79 -9.14 -10.39
CA GLY A 149 17.66 -8.72 -11.79
C GLY A 149 16.65 -9.53 -12.63
N ALA A 150 15.96 -10.52 -12.06
CA ALA A 150 14.79 -11.13 -12.73
C ALA A 150 13.71 -10.07 -12.97
N VAL A 151 13.00 -10.17 -14.08
CA VAL A 151 11.87 -9.30 -14.43
C VAL A 151 10.68 -10.17 -14.78
N MET A 152 9.53 -9.87 -14.19
CA MET A 152 8.25 -10.46 -14.57
C MET A 152 7.39 -9.45 -15.32
N ARG A 153 6.71 -9.95 -16.35
CA ARG A 153 5.79 -9.18 -17.17
C ARG A 153 4.45 -9.90 -17.27
N VAL A 154 3.37 -9.12 -17.23
CA VAL A 154 1.99 -9.60 -17.34
C VAL A 154 1.25 -8.78 -18.38
N TYR A 155 0.63 -9.45 -19.34
CA TYR A 155 -0.12 -8.84 -20.45
C TYR A 155 -1.15 -9.82 -20.99
N SER A 156 -2.08 -9.36 -21.83
CA SER A 156 -2.94 -10.24 -22.63
C SER A 156 -2.36 -10.36 -24.03
N GLN A 157 -2.57 -11.48 -24.71
CA GLN A 157 -2.17 -11.65 -26.11
C GLN A 157 -2.94 -10.68 -27.04
N ALA A 158 -4.16 -10.30 -26.67
CA ALA A 158 -4.96 -9.32 -27.41
C ALA A 158 -4.40 -7.89 -27.32
N ASP A 159 -3.72 -7.54 -26.23
CA ASP A 159 -3.04 -6.27 -26.04
C ASP A 159 -1.61 -6.52 -25.53
N ALA A 160 -0.80 -7.20 -26.34
CA ALA A 160 0.59 -7.46 -26.00
C ALA A 160 1.46 -6.19 -25.98
N ALA A 161 0.93 -5.06 -26.47
CA ALA A 161 1.62 -3.78 -26.47
C ALA A 161 1.61 -3.10 -25.09
N SER A 162 0.57 -3.33 -24.27
CA SER A 162 0.49 -2.82 -22.90
C SER A 162 0.91 -3.89 -21.89
N VAL A 163 2.01 -3.66 -21.16
CA VAL A 163 2.61 -4.68 -20.29
C VAL A 163 2.77 -4.15 -18.88
N PHE A 164 2.22 -4.86 -17.90
CA PHE A 164 2.60 -4.67 -16.51
C PHE A 164 3.96 -5.33 -16.26
N GLN A 165 4.94 -4.57 -15.77
CA GLN A 165 6.28 -5.06 -15.46
C GLN A 165 6.59 -4.85 -13.98
N ILE A 166 7.15 -5.88 -13.33
CA ILE A 166 7.62 -5.84 -11.96
C ILE A 166 8.98 -6.56 -11.84
N ALA A 167 9.89 -6.01 -11.05
CA ALA A 167 11.16 -6.66 -10.78
C ALA A 167 10.96 -7.83 -9.79
N GLY A 168 11.71 -8.91 -9.97
CA GLY A 168 11.59 -10.12 -9.15
C GLY A 168 11.84 -9.84 -7.66
N HIS A 169 12.77 -8.95 -7.35
CA HIS A 169 13.05 -8.56 -5.97
C HIS A 169 11.87 -7.82 -5.30
N GLU A 170 11.10 -7.00 -6.04
CA GLU A 170 9.88 -6.36 -5.50
C GLU A 170 8.83 -7.41 -5.13
N VAL A 171 8.71 -8.47 -5.92
CA VAL A 171 7.83 -9.61 -5.61
C VAL A 171 8.31 -10.34 -4.35
N MET A 172 9.61 -10.62 -4.25
CA MET A 172 10.18 -11.25 -3.06
C MET A 172 10.00 -10.39 -1.81
N GLN A 173 10.13 -9.06 -1.90
CA GLN A 173 9.89 -8.14 -0.78
C GLN A 173 8.43 -8.16 -0.30
N ARG A 174 7.45 -8.30 -1.21
CA ARG A 174 6.03 -8.43 -0.83
C ARG A 174 5.79 -9.74 -0.08
N ILE A 175 6.34 -10.84 -0.57
CA ILE A 175 6.24 -12.16 0.07
C ILE A 175 6.92 -12.14 1.45
N GLU A 176 8.08 -11.52 1.54
CA GLU A 176 8.80 -11.35 2.80
C GLU A 176 7.98 -10.52 3.81
N ARG A 177 7.31 -9.45 3.36
CA ARG A 177 6.42 -8.65 4.21
C ARG A 177 5.26 -9.48 4.76
N ASN A 178 4.67 -10.36 3.95
CA ASN A 178 3.61 -11.26 4.39
C ASN A 178 4.13 -12.24 5.46
N ALA A 179 5.32 -12.81 5.24
CA ALA A 179 5.96 -13.70 6.21
C ALA A 179 6.32 -13.00 7.53
N GLN A 180 6.80 -11.76 7.47
CA GLN A 180 7.07 -10.91 8.66
C GLN A 180 5.78 -10.57 9.42
N ALA A 181 4.65 -10.49 8.73
CA ALA A 181 3.32 -10.38 9.34
C ALA A 181 2.77 -11.72 9.87
N GLY A 182 3.54 -12.81 9.77
CA GLY A 182 3.20 -14.13 10.31
C GLY A 182 2.62 -15.12 9.30
N ASP A 183 2.41 -14.74 8.04
CA ASP A 183 1.84 -15.62 7.02
C ASP A 183 2.93 -16.30 6.18
N THR A 184 3.26 -17.54 6.54
CA THR A 184 4.18 -18.41 5.80
C THR A 184 3.46 -19.43 4.92
N SER A 185 2.12 -19.34 4.83
CA SER A 185 1.31 -20.24 4.02
C SER A 185 1.56 -20.02 2.51
N ILE A 186 0.93 -20.85 1.70
CA ILE A 186 0.96 -20.68 0.25
C ILE A 186 0.37 -19.33 -0.19
N ASP A 187 -0.59 -18.75 0.56
CA ASP A 187 -1.18 -17.46 0.25
C ASP A 187 -0.18 -16.33 0.55
N GLY A 188 0.52 -16.38 1.69
CA GLY A 188 1.60 -15.46 2.02
C GLY A 188 2.77 -15.50 1.03
N GLN A 189 3.01 -16.68 0.41
CA GLN A 189 4.01 -16.90 -0.65
C GLN A 189 3.51 -16.53 -2.06
N THR A 190 2.25 -16.11 -2.22
CA THR A 190 1.65 -15.81 -3.52
C THR A 190 1.69 -14.32 -3.81
N TRP A 191 2.27 -13.95 -4.94
CA TRP A 191 2.01 -12.68 -5.59
C TRP A 191 0.85 -12.81 -6.58
N TRP A 192 -0.13 -11.92 -6.47
CA TRP A 192 -1.26 -11.86 -7.37
C TRP A 192 -1.01 -10.85 -8.49
N SER A 193 -1.10 -11.31 -9.75
CA SER A 193 -1.01 -10.41 -10.90
C SER A 193 -2.12 -9.33 -10.86
N PRO A 194 -1.93 -8.20 -11.55
CA PRO A 194 -3.03 -7.26 -11.77
C PRO A 194 -4.15 -7.91 -12.58
N ASP A 195 -5.36 -7.36 -12.48
CA ASP A 195 -6.47 -7.71 -13.36
C ASP A 195 -6.40 -6.86 -14.64
N LEU A 196 -6.23 -7.54 -15.77
CA LEU A 196 -6.15 -6.93 -17.09
C LEU A 196 -7.50 -6.86 -17.80
N GLY A 197 -8.60 -7.32 -17.18
CA GLY A 197 -9.92 -7.33 -17.80
C GLY A 197 -10.03 -8.28 -18.99
N SER A 198 -9.27 -9.37 -18.96
CA SER A 198 -9.17 -10.36 -20.04
C SER A 198 -9.36 -11.77 -19.50
N HIS A 199 -10.02 -12.60 -20.30
CA HIS A 199 -10.17 -14.05 -20.08
C HIS A 199 -8.85 -14.82 -20.30
N GLU A 200 -7.80 -14.13 -20.74
CA GLU A 200 -6.46 -14.64 -20.94
C GLU A 200 -5.43 -13.69 -20.34
N VAL A 201 -4.43 -14.25 -19.65
CA VAL A 201 -3.29 -13.54 -19.10
C VAL A 201 -2.02 -14.34 -19.35
N THR A 202 -1.00 -13.67 -19.89
CA THR A 202 0.33 -14.20 -20.11
C THR A 202 1.29 -13.75 -19.03
N LEU A 203 1.97 -14.70 -18.37
CA LEU A 203 3.12 -14.47 -17.51
C LEU A 203 4.40 -14.66 -18.33
N GLU A 204 5.21 -13.62 -18.43
CA GLU A 204 6.55 -13.64 -19.02
C GLU A 204 7.60 -13.44 -17.92
N LEU A 205 8.65 -14.26 -17.94
CA LEU A 205 9.77 -14.21 -17.00
C LEU A 205 11.07 -14.04 -17.79
N GLU A 206 11.81 -12.98 -17.47
CA GLU A 206 13.14 -12.69 -17.99
C GLU A 206 14.18 -12.86 -16.87
N LEU A 207 15.24 -13.61 -17.17
CA LEU A 207 16.39 -13.85 -16.30
C LEU A 207 17.62 -13.11 -16.84
N PRO A 208 18.45 -12.53 -15.97
CA PRO A 208 19.65 -11.82 -16.40
C PRO A 208 20.73 -12.78 -16.92
N ALA A 209 21.73 -12.22 -17.60
CA ALA A 209 22.83 -12.99 -18.17
C ALA A 209 23.58 -13.83 -17.12
N GLY A 210 23.87 -15.08 -17.48
CA GLY A 210 24.60 -16.02 -16.62
C GLY A 210 23.74 -16.73 -15.57
N VAL A 211 22.43 -16.48 -15.51
CA VAL A 211 21.51 -17.21 -14.63
C VAL A 211 20.83 -18.35 -15.39
N ALA A 212 21.00 -19.57 -14.89
CA ALA A 212 20.35 -20.75 -15.45
C ALA A 212 18.86 -20.81 -15.06
N PRO A 213 17.96 -21.29 -15.94
CA PRO A 213 16.53 -21.42 -15.64
C PRO A 213 16.17 -22.25 -14.40
N ASP A 214 16.98 -23.26 -14.07
CA ASP A 214 16.79 -24.13 -12.90
C ASP A 214 17.16 -23.46 -11.57
N ALA A 215 17.71 -22.23 -11.59
CA ALA A 215 17.96 -21.42 -10.41
C ALA A 215 16.68 -20.76 -9.85
N VAL A 216 15.54 -20.89 -10.54
CA VAL A 216 14.26 -20.28 -10.21
C VAL A 216 13.31 -21.29 -9.54
N ASP A 217 12.65 -20.87 -8.46
CA ASP A 217 11.53 -21.61 -7.85
C ASP A 217 10.27 -20.74 -7.94
N ILE A 218 9.49 -20.98 -9.00
CA ILE A 218 8.26 -20.26 -9.35
C ILE A 218 7.18 -21.25 -9.80
N SER A 219 5.95 -21.06 -9.33
CA SER A 219 4.79 -21.81 -9.81
C SER A 219 3.53 -20.94 -9.90
N VAL A 220 2.53 -21.41 -10.64
CA VAL A 220 1.20 -20.78 -10.70
C VAL A 220 0.17 -21.84 -10.35
N PRO A 221 0.01 -22.21 -9.07
CA PRO A 221 -0.86 -23.32 -8.68
C PRO A 221 -2.33 -23.00 -8.82
N ARG A 222 -2.69 -21.71 -8.84
CA ARG A 222 -4.07 -21.27 -8.96
C ARG A 222 -4.18 -19.94 -9.70
N VAL A 223 -5.34 -19.71 -10.28
CA VAL A 223 -5.78 -18.40 -10.79
C VAL A 223 -7.05 -17.98 -10.07
N SER A 224 -7.32 -16.67 -10.04
CA SER A 224 -8.64 -16.15 -9.69
C SER A 224 -9.41 -15.90 -10.98
N HIS A 225 -10.48 -16.68 -11.20
CA HIS A 225 -11.43 -16.49 -12.29
C HIS A 225 -12.44 -15.43 -11.87
N ILE A 226 -12.35 -14.24 -12.46
CA ILE A 226 -13.29 -13.14 -12.22
C ILE A 226 -14.54 -13.37 -13.07
N PHE A 227 -15.69 -13.57 -12.42
CA PHE A 227 -16.97 -13.91 -13.05
C PHE A 227 -17.93 -12.72 -13.14
N GLU A 228 -17.61 -11.60 -12.49
CA GLU A 228 -18.30 -10.32 -12.69
C GLU A 228 -17.44 -9.40 -13.55
N ASN A 229 -18.05 -8.58 -14.41
CA ASN A 229 -17.26 -7.65 -15.21
C ASN A 229 -16.79 -6.46 -14.37
N LEU A 230 -15.51 -6.44 -14.00
CA LEU A 230 -14.88 -5.33 -13.26
C LEU A 230 -14.26 -4.27 -14.17
N SER A 231 -14.25 -4.51 -15.49
CA SER A 231 -13.59 -3.68 -16.49
C SER A 231 -14.43 -2.46 -16.89
N ILE A 232 -13.73 -1.49 -17.48
CA ILE A 232 -14.35 -0.36 -18.18
C ILE A 232 -15.11 -0.93 -19.39
N PRO A 233 -16.44 -0.77 -19.49
CA PRO A 233 -17.17 -1.29 -20.64
C PRO A 233 -16.73 -0.59 -21.93
N THR A 234 -16.63 -1.35 -23.02
CA THR A 234 -16.43 -0.77 -24.36
C THR A 234 -17.64 0.06 -24.77
N GLU A 235 -17.50 0.94 -25.78
CA GLU A 235 -18.57 1.84 -26.23
C GLU A 235 -19.88 1.09 -26.60
N GLY A 236 -19.76 -0.14 -27.12
CA GLY A 236 -20.89 -1.02 -27.42
C GLY A 236 -21.51 -1.74 -26.21
N GLU A 237 -20.82 -1.77 -25.06
CA GLU A 237 -21.30 -2.36 -23.79
C GLU A 237 -21.85 -1.30 -22.83
N LEU A 238 -21.74 -0.01 -23.16
CA LEU A 238 -22.14 1.14 -22.32
C LEU A 238 -23.62 1.11 -21.89
N THR A 239 -24.50 0.46 -22.66
CA THR A 239 -25.92 0.31 -22.30
C THR A 239 -26.22 -0.83 -21.32
N ALA A 240 -25.28 -1.76 -21.07
CA ALA A 240 -25.58 -3.01 -20.38
C ALA A 240 -24.88 -3.20 -19.01
N LYS A 241 -23.71 -2.60 -18.75
CA LYS A 241 -22.87 -3.00 -17.59
C LYS A 241 -22.55 -1.91 -16.56
N ILE A 242 -22.74 -0.63 -16.90
CA ILE A 242 -22.74 0.45 -15.91
C ILE A 242 -24.15 0.54 -15.35
N ASN A 243 -24.29 0.70 -14.02
CA ASN A 243 -25.58 0.72 -13.30
C ASN A 243 -26.16 -0.65 -12.89
N GLU A 244 -25.30 -1.62 -12.54
CA GLU A 244 -25.75 -2.89 -11.93
C GLU A 244 -26.05 -2.81 -10.42
N SER A 245 -25.68 -1.69 -9.79
CA SER A 245 -26.20 -1.35 -8.47
C SER A 245 -27.69 -1.02 -8.53
N ALA A 246 -28.41 -1.21 -7.42
CA ALA A 246 -29.86 -1.13 -7.41
C ALA A 246 -30.38 0.28 -7.78
N SER A 247 -31.57 0.37 -8.36
CA SER A 247 -32.07 1.60 -9.01
C SER A 247 -32.25 2.82 -8.10
N CYS A 248 -32.34 2.64 -6.78
CA CYS A 248 -32.42 3.75 -5.82
C CYS A 248 -31.05 4.36 -5.50
N GLN A 249 -29.96 3.77 -5.96
CA GLN A 249 -28.62 4.31 -5.78
C GLN A 249 -28.49 5.64 -6.52
N LEU A 250 -27.85 6.60 -5.86
CA LEU A 250 -27.71 7.96 -6.40
C LEU A 250 -26.31 8.14 -6.96
N ASP A 251 -26.20 8.59 -8.21
CA ASP A 251 -24.91 8.90 -8.81
C ASP A 251 -24.25 10.05 -8.05
N ALA A 252 -23.05 9.81 -7.51
CA ALA A 252 -22.30 10.80 -6.75
C ALA A 252 -21.99 12.05 -7.61
N SER A 253 -21.89 11.92 -8.93
CA SER A 253 -21.65 13.02 -9.86
C SER A 253 -22.82 14.02 -9.97
N CYS A 254 -23.97 13.73 -9.36
CA CYS A 254 -25.09 14.67 -9.22
C CYS A 254 -24.96 15.62 -8.01
N TYR A 255 -23.99 15.39 -7.11
CA TYR A 255 -23.89 16.06 -5.82
C TYR A 255 -22.56 16.83 -5.68
N GLU A 256 -22.50 18.03 -6.26
CA GLU A 256 -21.28 18.86 -6.29
C GLU A 256 -20.83 19.34 -4.91
N ALA A 257 -21.73 19.39 -3.92
CA ALA A 257 -21.38 19.69 -2.53
C ALA A 257 -20.33 18.72 -1.94
N TYR A 258 -20.18 17.53 -2.52
CA TYR A 258 -19.26 16.49 -2.07
C TYR A 258 -18.10 16.26 -3.05
N ALA A 259 -17.82 17.22 -3.95
CA ALA A 259 -16.85 17.04 -5.02
C ALA A 259 -15.46 16.59 -4.53
N ASN A 260 -14.97 17.15 -3.43
CA ASN A 260 -13.71 16.76 -2.82
C ASN A 260 -13.79 15.34 -2.24
N GLN A 261 -14.83 15.03 -1.47
CA GLN A 261 -15.00 13.73 -0.84
C GLN A 261 -15.12 12.62 -1.90
N ARG A 262 -15.76 12.88 -3.05
CA ARG A 262 -15.78 11.93 -4.19
C ARG A 262 -14.37 11.56 -4.66
N ASN A 263 -13.42 12.48 -4.59
CA ASN A 263 -12.04 12.27 -5.00
C ASN A 263 -11.17 11.61 -3.91
N ALA A 264 -11.70 11.40 -2.70
CA ALA A 264 -11.03 10.64 -1.64
C ALA A 264 -11.36 9.13 -1.68
N VAL A 265 -12.44 8.76 -2.37
CA VAL A 265 -12.97 7.40 -2.38
C VAL A 265 -12.44 6.63 -3.58
N ALA A 266 -12.01 5.39 -3.33
CA ALA A 266 -11.57 4.47 -4.37
C ALA A 266 -12.27 3.12 -4.24
N ARG A 267 -12.53 2.49 -5.39
CA ARG A 267 -12.95 1.09 -5.45
C ARG A 267 -11.75 0.21 -5.17
N MET A 268 -11.91 -0.80 -4.33
CA MET A 268 -10.87 -1.75 -3.95
C MET A 268 -11.11 -3.09 -4.64
N ILE A 269 -10.06 -3.69 -5.18
CA ILE A 269 -10.06 -5.06 -5.69
C ILE A 269 -8.89 -5.81 -5.03
N PHE A 270 -9.16 -6.89 -4.31
CA PHE A 270 -8.12 -7.65 -3.60
C PHE A 270 -8.41 -9.14 -3.66
N THR A 271 -7.44 -9.97 -3.27
CA THR A 271 -7.57 -11.43 -3.25
C THR A 271 -7.45 -11.95 -1.83
N SER A 272 -8.35 -12.87 -1.47
CA SER A 272 -8.31 -13.64 -0.22
C SER A 272 -8.63 -15.11 -0.51
N GLY A 273 -7.82 -16.06 -0.04
CA GLY A 273 -7.99 -17.49 -0.32
C GLY A 273 -8.02 -17.87 -1.82
N GLY A 274 -7.51 -16.99 -2.70
CA GLY A 274 -7.59 -17.13 -4.16
C GLY A 274 -8.89 -16.63 -4.82
N GLY A 275 -9.90 -16.23 -4.04
CA GLY A 275 -11.06 -15.50 -4.54
C GLY A 275 -10.74 -14.01 -4.69
N THR A 276 -11.31 -13.35 -5.70
CA THR A 276 -11.21 -11.89 -5.88
C THR A 276 -12.43 -11.23 -5.28
N TYR A 277 -12.23 -10.12 -4.58
CA TYR A 277 -13.26 -9.40 -3.84
C TYR A 277 -13.21 -7.90 -4.12
N VAL A 278 -14.38 -7.26 -4.00
CA VAL A 278 -14.56 -5.82 -4.12
C VAL A 278 -15.06 -5.21 -2.81
N CYS A 279 -14.45 -4.09 -2.43
CA CYS A 279 -14.86 -3.21 -1.34
C CYS A 279 -14.65 -1.74 -1.74
N THR A 280 -14.89 -0.83 -0.79
CA THR A 280 -14.59 0.60 -0.91
C THR A 280 -13.57 1.00 0.16
N GLY A 281 -12.74 2.00 -0.14
CA GLY A 281 -11.94 2.68 0.89
C GLY A 281 -11.79 4.17 0.63
N THR A 282 -11.26 4.88 1.63
CA THR A 282 -11.15 6.35 1.64
C THR A 282 -9.76 6.80 2.04
N LEU A 283 -9.15 7.68 1.25
CA LEU A 283 -7.88 8.33 1.55
C LEU A 283 -8.05 9.31 2.72
N LEU A 284 -7.18 9.24 3.72
CA LEU A 284 -7.21 10.10 4.90
C LEU A 284 -6.01 11.03 4.94
N ASN A 285 -6.25 12.27 5.38
CA ASN A 285 -5.19 13.19 5.75
C ASN A 285 -4.59 12.83 7.11
N ASP A 286 -3.34 13.24 7.34
CA ASP A 286 -2.71 13.27 8.65
C ASP A 286 -2.56 14.72 9.16
N ALA A 287 -2.26 14.90 10.45
CA ALA A 287 -2.15 16.20 11.09
C ALA A 287 -1.06 17.11 10.49
N GLN A 288 -0.08 16.56 9.77
CA GLN A 288 0.98 17.31 9.11
C GLN A 288 0.65 17.58 7.63
N SER A 289 -0.43 17.01 7.09
CA SER A 289 -0.71 16.97 5.66
C SER A 289 0.49 16.47 4.84
N SER A 290 1.12 15.40 5.33
CA SER A 290 2.39 14.91 4.79
C SER A 290 2.29 14.34 3.37
N GLY A 291 1.09 14.00 2.91
CA GLY A 291 0.88 13.24 1.67
C GLY A 291 1.08 11.75 1.82
N THR A 292 1.32 11.24 3.03
CA THR A 292 1.34 9.80 3.29
C THR A 292 -0.03 9.20 2.96
N PRO A 293 -0.13 8.20 2.07
CA PRO A 293 -1.40 7.70 1.57
C PRO A 293 -2.06 6.70 2.53
N TYR A 294 -2.47 7.20 3.69
CA TYR A 294 -3.28 6.45 4.65
C TYR A 294 -4.67 6.20 4.07
N PHE A 295 -5.09 4.94 4.06
CA PHE A 295 -6.29 4.50 3.37
C PHE A 295 -7.15 3.66 4.31
N LEU A 296 -8.33 4.19 4.62
CA LEU A 296 -9.31 3.60 5.53
C LEU A 296 -10.21 2.62 4.77
N THR A 297 -10.43 1.44 5.35
CA THR A 297 -11.40 0.45 4.87
C THR A 297 -11.89 -0.41 6.03
N ALA A 298 -12.69 -1.44 5.73
CA ALA A 298 -13.23 -2.36 6.73
C ALA A 298 -12.27 -3.52 7.01
N ASN A 299 -12.23 -3.97 8.27
CA ASN A 299 -11.46 -5.15 8.68
C ASN A 299 -11.95 -6.41 7.97
N HIS A 300 -13.26 -6.59 7.82
CA HIS A 300 -13.79 -7.75 7.08
C HIS A 300 -13.47 -7.72 5.57
N CYS A 301 -13.00 -6.59 5.02
CA CYS A 301 -12.45 -6.55 3.68
C CYS A 301 -10.97 -6.97 3.71
N ILE A 302 -10.13 -6.26 4.47
CA ILE A 302 -8.70 -6.56 4.56
C ILE A 302 -8.32 -6.60 6.04
N SER A 303 -7.96 -7.79 6.52
CA SER A 303 -7.55 -8.03 7.90
C SER A 303 -6.11 -8.54 8.02
N THR A 304 -5.50 -8.92 6.90
CA THR A 304 -4.14 -9.46 6.85
C THR A 304 -3.23 -8.68 5.90
N GLN A 305 -1.93 -8.73 6.16
CA GLN A 305 -0.94 -8.15 5.25
C GLN A 305 -0.94 -8.86 3.89
N THR A 306 -1.22 -10.17 3.84
CA THR A 306 -1.31 -10.94 2.59
C THR A 306 -2.42 -10.40 1.68
N GLU A 307 -3.59 -10.09 2.22
CA GLU A 307 -4.67 -9.44 1.48
C GLU A 307 -4.27 -8.03 1.03
N ALA A 308 -3.70 -7.22 1.93
CA ALA A 308 -3.22 -5.86 1.62
C ALA A 308 -2.19 -5.84 0.49
N SER A 309 -1.29 -6.83 0.43
CA SER A 309 -0.27 -6.98 -0.61
C SER A 309 -0.86 -7.24 -2.01
N SER A 310 -2.13 -7.69 -2.09
CA SER A 310 -2.84 -7.99 -3.34
C SER A 310 -3.77 -6.86 -3.83
N LEU A 311 -3.88 -5.78 -3.06
CA LEU A 311 -4.84 -4.70 -3.30
C LEU A 311 -4.52 -3.93 -4.60
N GLN A 312 -5.57 -3.71 -5.40
CA GLN A 312 -5.64 -2.74 -6.48
C GLN A 312 -6.69 -1.68 -6.12
N THR A 313 -6.46 -0.42 -6.48
CA THR A 313 -7.42 0.67 -6.27
C THR A 313 -7.76 1.40 -7.56
N ASP A 314 -9.04 1.62 -7.81
CA ASP A 314 -9.54 2.41 -8.93
C ASP A 314 -10.02 3.77 -8.42
N TRP A 315 -9.29 4.82 -8.78
CA TRP A 315 -9.57 6.20 -8.41
C TRP A 315 -10.42 6.88 -9.46
N PHE A 316 -11.24 7.84 -9.02
CA PHE A 316 -12.18 8.56 -9.89
C PHE A 316 -13.06 7.62 -10.72
N TYR A 317 -13.36 6.43 -10.18
CA TYR A 317 -14.20 5.41 -10.79
C TYR A 317 -15.68 5.82 -10.69
N ARG A 318 -16.09 6.79 -11.50
CA ARG A 318 -17.43 7.41 -11.42
C ARG A 318 -17.90 7.90 -12.78
N ALA A 319 -19.17 8.28 -12.85
CA ALA A 319 -19.72 8.94 -14.02
C ALA A 319 -19.07 10.34 -14.18
N PRO A 320 -18.67 10.79 -15.37
CA PRO A 320 -18.09 12.11 -15.56
C PRO A 320 -19.12 13.24 -15.37
N THR A 321 -20.40 12.96 -15.65
CA THR A 321 -21.53 13.86 -15.43
C THR A 321 -22.72 13.10 -14.85
N CYS A 322 -23.59 13.79 -14.11
CA CYS A 322 -24.75 13.21 -13.43
C CYS A 322 -25.58 12.29 -14.35
N ASN A 323 -25.70 11.03 -13.96
CA ASN A 323 -26.46 9.97 -14.62
C ASN A 323 -26.04 9.67 -16.07
N SER A 324 -24.84 10.08 -16.49
CA SER A 324 -24.32 9.75 -17.83
C SER A 324 -24.12 8.26 -18.06
N ARG A 325 -23.93 7.48 -16.98
CA ARG A 325 -23.68 6.03 -17.02
C ARG A 325 -22.51 5.66 -17.93
N THR A 326 -21.53 6.54 -18.07
CA THR A 326 -20.24 6.27 -18.72
C THR A 326 -19.15 6.37 -17.68
N LEU A 327 -18.01 5.70 -17.90
CA LEU A 327 -16.88 5.84 -16.99
C LEU A 327 -16.11 7.13 -17.30
N SER A 328 -15.69 7.84 -16.25
CA SER A 328 -14.82 9.00 -16.38
C SER A 328 -13.47 8.62 -17.03
N SER A 329 -13.04 9.41 -18.02
CA SER A 329 -11.70 9.27 -18.60
C SER A 329 -10.57 9.60 -17.62
N ALA A 330 -10.89 10.22 -16.47
CA ALA A 330 -9.93 10.46 -15.39
C ALA A 330 -9.66 9.20 -14.54
N THR A 331 -10.44 8.11 -14.72
CA THR A 331 -10.26 6.90 -13.93
C THR A 331 -8.82 6.40 -14.01
N THR A 332 -8.23 6.15 -12.85
CA THR A 332 -6.82 5.80 -12.73
C THR A 332 -6.66 4.61 -11.79
N LYS A 333 -5.96 3.56 -12.24
CA LYS A 333 -5.67 2.38 -11.42
C LYS A 333 -4.33 2.51 -10.70
N ARG A 334 -4.25 1.93 -9.50
CA ARG A 334 -3.02 1.65 -8.74
C ARG A 334 -2.97 0.17 -8.39
N LEU A 335 -1.81 -0.45 -8.54
CA LEU A 335 -1.68 -1.91 -8.68
C LEU A 335 -0.71 -2.55 -7.68
N ASN A 336 -0.02 -1.74 -6.87
CA ASN A 336 1.11 -2.24 -6.07
C ASN A 336 0.78 -2.68 -4.65
N GLY A 337 -0.50 -2.78 -4.27
CA GLY A 337 -0.89 -3.22 -2.93
C GLY A 337 -0.66 -2.15 -1.85
N ALA A 338 -0.66 -2.60 -0.60
CA ALA A 338 -0.52 -1.75 0.57
C ALA A 338 0.22 -2.43 1.73
N VAL A 339 0.66 -1.64 2.71
CA VAL A 339 1.03 -2.11 4.06
C VAL A 339 -0.21 -2.07 4.94
N LEU A 340 -0.49 -3.14 5.68
CA LEU A 340 -1.50 -3.14 6.74
C LEU A 340 -0.90 -2.51 8.00
N LEU A 341 -1.49 -1.39 8.46
CA LEU A 341 -1.04 -0.68 9.66
C LEU A 341 -1.83 -1.09 10.90
N TYR A 342 -3.15 -1.24 10.73
CA TYR A 342 -4.07 -1.59 11.80
C TYR A 342 -5.28 -2.32 11.22
N ALA A 343 -5.77 -3.33 11.93
CA ALA A 343 -7.04 -4.00 11.64
C ALA A 343 -7.67 -4.47 12.96
N THR A 344 -8.98 -4.30 13.10
CA THR A 344 -9.71 -4.77 14.27
C THR A 344 -11.15 -5.12 13.92
N ASP A 345 -11.64 -6.22 14.49
CA ASP A 345 -13.05 -6.60 14.48
C ASP A 345 -13.91 -5.73 15.41
N VAL A 346 -13.31 -5.11 16.45
CA VAL A 346 -14.00 -4.27 17.44
C VAL A 346 -14.72 -3.09 16.79
N THR A 347 -14.17 -2.48 15.75
CA THR A 347 -14.86 -1.40 15.01
C THR A 347 -14.98 -1.75 13.54
N ASP A 348 -14.72 -3.01 13.19
CA ASP A 348 -14.58 -3.48 11.82
C ASP A 348 -13.74 -2.52 10.95
N THR A 349 -12.63 -2.01 11.49
CA THR A 349 -11.84 -0.96 10.85
C THR A 349 -10.46 -1.49 10.50
N ALA A 350 -9.99 -1.18 9.29
CA ALA A 350 -8.63 -1.37 8.85
C ALA A 350 -8.04 -0.06 8.31
N LEU A 351 -6.79 0.21 8.69
CA LEU A 351 -5.98 1.29 8.15
C LEU A 351 -4.80 0.70 7.37
N LEU A 352 -4.69 1.11 6.12
CA LEU A 352 -3.62 0.72 5.22
C LEU A 352 -2.73 1.92 4.91
N LYS A 353 -1.49 1.67 4.47
CA LYS A 353 -0.68 2.64 3.72
C LYS A 353 -0.52 2.12 2.30
N LEU A 354 -1.05 2.82 1.31
CA LEU A 354 -0.89 2.42 -0.09
C LEU A 354 0.59 2.46 -0.49
N ASN A 355 1.02 1.50 -1.31
CA ASN A 355 2.39 1.49 -1.82
C ASN A 355 2.56 2.51 -2.96
N ASP A 356 1.47 2.78 -3.70
CA ASP A 356 1.45 3.78 -4.78
C ASP A 356 1.02 5.15 -4.26
N THR A 357 1.62 6.22 -4.79
CA THR A 357 1.10 7.57 -4.64
C THR A 357 -0.30 7.65 -5.27
N PRO A 358 -1.32 8.15 -4.55
CA PRO A 358 -2.63 8.40 -5.13
C PRO A 358 -2.53 9.31 -6.38
N PRO A 359 -3.50 9.30 -7.29
CA PRO A 359 -3.46 10.17 -8.46
C PRO A 359 -3.50 11.67 -8.13
N ALA A 360 -2.87 12.51 -8.96
CA ALA A 360 -3.07 13.95 -8.91
C ALA A 360 -4.56 14.31 -8.87
N GLY A 361 -4.95 15.25 -8.01
CA GLY A 361 -6.35 15.62 -7.79
C GLY A 361 -7.13 14.72 -6.82
N ALA A 362 -6.54 13.62 -6.32
CA ALA A 362 -7.11 12.86 -5.21
C ALA A 362 -7.21 13.74 -3.96
N PHE A 363 -8.26 13.54 -3.17
CA PHE A 363 -8.48 14.31 -1.94
C PHE A 363 -8.09 13.47 -0.73
N PHE A 364 -7.18 13.96 0.10
CA PHE A 364 -6.92 13.39 1.41
C PHE A 364 -8.01 13.88 2.36
N ALA A 365 -8.96 13.01 2.70
CA ALA A 365 -10.12 13.40 3.48
C ALA A 365 -9.73 13.80 4.91
N GLY A 366 -10.32 14.90 5.38
CA GLY A 366 -10.29 15.27 6.79
C GLY A 366 -11.12 14.30 7.65
N TRP A 367 -10.87 14.29 8.95
CA TRP A 367 -11.53 13.42 9.91
C TRP A 367 -11.82 14.16 11.22
N ASP A 368 -12.82 13.65 11.95
CA ASP A 368 -13.24 14.13 13.27
C ASP A 368 -13.29 12.93 14.23
N ALA A 369 -12.30 12.87 15.12
CA ALA A 369 -12.12 11.84 16.13
C ALA A 369 -12.84 12.17 17.46
N SER A 370 -13.75 13.15 17.47
CA SER A 370 -14.68 13.34 18.58
C SER A 370 -15.88 12.40 18.47
N THR A 371 -16.55 12.14 19.59
CA THR A 371 -17.82 11.42 19.60
C THR A 371 -18.91 12.27 18.95
N GLN A 372 -19.67 11.67 18.03
CA GLN A 372 -20.65 12.38 17.23
C GLN A 372 -22.03 12.40 17.87
N ALA A 373 -22.73 13.53 17.74
CA ALA A 373 -24.08 13.69 18.27
C ALA A 373 -25.12 12.97 17.40
N THR A 374 -26.11 12.35 18.05
CA THR A 374 -27.31 11.84 17.38
C THR A 374 -28.04 12.95 16.62
N GLY A 375 -28.58 12.61 15.45
CA GLY A 375 -29.24 13.54 14.54
C GLY A 375 -28.30 14.29 13.60
N ALA A 376 -26.97 14.12 13.74
CA ALA A 376 -26.03 14.68 12.79
C ALA A 376 -26.33 14.17 11.37
N SER A 377 -26.39 15.10 10.41
CA SER A 377 -26.49 14.75 8.99
C SER A 377 -25.22 14.04 8.55
N VAL A 378 -25.38 12.97 7.79
CA VAL A 378 -24.26 12.15 7.32
C VAL A 378 -24.42 11.78 5.85
N VAL A 379 -23.28 11.57 5.20
CA VAL A 379 -23.17 11.20 3.80
C VAL A 379 -22.24 9.99 3.69
N GLY A 380 -22.66 8.96 2.96
CA GLY A 380 -21.82 7.84 2.56
C GLY A 380 -21.48 7.93 1.08
N LEU A 381 -20.21 7.74 0.71
CA LEU A 381 -19.75 7.66 -0.68
C LEU A 381 -19.12 6.29 -0.90
N HIS A 382 -19.65 5.52 -1.86
CA HIS A 382 -19.35 4.08 -1.93
C HIS A 382 -19.51 3.47 -3.33
N HIS A 383 -18.95 2.27 -3.51
CA HIS A 383 -19.04 1.48 -4.74
C HIS A 383 -19.94 0.24 -4.53
N PRO A 384 -21.28 0.39 -4.55
CA PRO A 384 -22.19 -0.73 -4.36
C PRO A 384 -22.03 -1.71 -5.52
N ARG A 385 -21.84 -3.00 -5.21
CA ARG A 385 -21.48 -4.08 -6.15
C ARG A 385 -20.21 -3.83 -6.97
N GLY A 386 -19.37 -2.88 -6.57
CA GLY A 386 -18.24 -2.44 -7.38
C GLY A 386 -18.62 -1.53 -8.56
N ASP A 387 -19.85 -1.02 -8.61
CA ASP A 387 -20.32 -0.08 -9.63
C ASP A 387 -19.66 1.31 -9.48
N LEU A 388 -19.96 2.21 -10.41
CA LEU A 388 -19.57 3.62 -10.34
C LEU A 388 -19.93 4.24 -8.99
N LEU A 389 -19.09 5.17 -8.51
CA LEU A 389 -19.27 5.83 -7.21
C LEU A 389 -20.70 6.38 -7.02
N LYS A 390 -21.33 5.97 -5.93
CA LYS A 390 -22.67 6.40 -5.51
C LYS A 390 -22.61 7.18 -4.20
N VAL A 391 -23.71 7.85 -3.88
CA VAL A 391 -23.89 8.59 -2.63
C VAL A 391 -25.17 8.16 -1.91
N SER A 392 -25.10 8.11 -0.58
CA SER A 392 -26.25 7.91 0.31
C SER A 392 -26.28 9.02 1.35
N ILE A 393 -27.48 9.55 1.64
CA ILE A 393 -27.67 10.70 2.53
C ILE A 393 -28.63 10.31 3.63
N GLY A 394 -28.31 10.66 4.87
CA GLY A 394 -29.10 10.27 6.02
C GLY A 394 -28.69 11.00 7.29
N ALA A 395 -28.99 10.36 8.42
CA ALA A 395 -28.63 10.88 9.74
C ALA A 395 -28.12 9.77 10.65
N LEU A 396 -27.24 10.15 11.57
CA LEU A 396 -26.84 9.31 12.70
C LEU A 396 -28.05 9.15 13.64
N ASN A 397 -28.50 7.92 13.86
CA ASN A 397 -29.68 7.62 14.65
C ASN A 397 -29.36 7.27 16.10
N SER A 398 -28.37 6.39 16.34
CA SER A 398 -27.98 6.01 17.68
C SER A 398 -26.56 5.43 17.70
N LEU A 399 -26.03 5.21 18.90
CA LEU A 399 -24.90 4.29 19.09
C LEU A 399 -25.42 2.86 19.21
N THR A 400 -24.56 1.88 18.96
CA THR A 400 -24.86 0.47 19.18
C THR A 400 -23.58 -0.34 19.32
N SER A 401 -23.70 -1.56 19.85
CA SER A 401 -22.59 -2.52 19.88
C SER A 401 -22.83 -3.63 18.87
N CYS A 402 -21.88 -3.84 17.96
CA CYS A 402 -21.96 -4.91 16.96
C CYS A 402 -20.87 -5.95 17.19
N THR A 403 -21.21 -7.21 16.95
CA THR A 403 -20.29 -8.34 17.02
C THR A 403 -20.57 -9.32 15.88
N ALA A 404 -19.52 -9.85 15.26
CA ALA A 404 -19.64 -10.93 14.28
C ALA A 404 -20.23 -12.18 14.94
N THR A 405 -21.22 -12.80 14.29
CA THR A 405 -21.82 -14.08 14.71
C THR A 405 -21.38 -15.24 13.83
N SER A 406 -20.95 -14.96 12.59
CA SER A 406 -20.25 -15.88 11.70
C SER A 406 -19.40 -15.09 10.69
N GLY A 407 -18.73 -15.77 9.76
CA GLY A 407 -17.87 -15.11 8.76
C GLY A 407 -18.58 -14.09 7.87
N THR A 408 -19.91 -14.20 7.71
CA THR A 408 -20.71 -13.27 6.90
C THR A 408 -21.95 -12.71 7.63
N GLN A 409 -22.02 -12.83 8.96
CA GLN A 409 -23.14 -12.35 9.74
C GLN A 409 -22.70 -11.67 11.03
N PHE A 410 -23.49 -10.70 11.46
CA PHE A 410 -23.28 -9.95 12.70
C PHE A 410 -24.61 -9.63 13.35
N GLN A 411 -24.55 -9.28 14.62
CA GLN A 411 -25.67 -8.79 15.39
C GLN A 411 -25.27 -7.48 16.06
N CYS A 412 -26.19 -6.52 16.10
CA CYS A 412 -26.02 -5.27 16.82
C CYS A 412 -27.12 -5.08 17.86
N VAL A 413 -26.72 -4.71 19.09
CA VAL A 413 -27.62 -4.53 20.23
C VAL A 413 -27.28 -3.30 21.03
N GLY A 414 -28.27 -2.79 21.77
CA GLY A 414 -28.10 -1.66 22.68
C GLY A 414 -28.02 -0.29 22.00
N SER A 415 -27.97 0.74 22.84
CA SER A 415 -27.97 2.16 22.48
C SER A 415 -26.65 2.87 22.81
N SER A 416 -25.61 2.09 23.14
CA SER A 416 -24.23 2.51 23.35
C SER A 416 -23.30 1.50 22.69
N GLY A 417 -22.08 1.92 22.31
CA GLY A 417 -21.09 1.00 21.78
C GLY A 417 -20.12 1.58 20.76
N ASN A 418 -19.49 0.67 20.04
CA ASN A 418 -18.42 0.82 19.06
C ASN A 418 -18.90 1.16 17.64
N PHE A 419 -20.21 1.20 17.38
CA PHE A 419 -20.78 1.52 16.07
C PHE A 419 -21.80 2.66 16.13
N TYR A 420 -21.87 3.42 15.03
CA TYR A 420 -22.97 4.30 14.70
C TYR A 420 -24.04 3.52 13.94
N ARG A 421 -25.29 3.63 14.39
CA ARG A 421 -26.47 3.26 13.60
C ARG A 421 -26.87 4.44 12.74
N VAL A 422 -26.90 4.24 11.43
CA VAL A 422 -27.27 5.25 10.43
C VAL A 422 -28.55 4.81 9.75
N ASN A 423 -29.45 5.76 9.51
CA ASN A 423 -30.64 5.54 8.70
C ASN A 423 -30.55 6.46 7.48
N TRP A 424 -30.62 5.88 6.29
CA TRP A 424 -30.67 6.64 5.05
C TRP A 424 -32.05 7.26 4.85
N SER A 425 -32.06 8.45 4.25
CA SER A 425 -33.25 9.08 3.71
C SER A 425 -33.23 9.08 2.17
N GLN A 426 -32.04 8.98 1.56
CA GLN A 426 -31.85 8.86 0.13
C GLN A 426 -30.66 7.93 -0.17
N GLY A 427 -30.77 7.14 -1.24
CA GLY A 427 -29.77 6.13 -1.58
C GLY A 427 -29.75 4.97 -0.57
N THR A 428 -28.85 4.02 -0.78
CA THR A 428 -28.66 2.88 0.13
C THR A 428 -27.24 2.33 -0.02
N THR A 429 -26.91 1.22 0.63
CA THR A 429 -25.63 0.51 0.50
C THR A 429 -25.90 -0.91 0.01
N GLU A 430 -24.91 -1.52 -0.64
CA GLU A 430 -24.95 -2.93 -1.06
C GLU A 430 -23.56 -3.58 -0.87
N GLY A 431 -23.45 -4.90 -0.98
CA GLY A 431 -22.15 -5.57 -0.95
C GLY A 431 -21.17 -4.92 -1.93
N GLY A 432 -19.95 -4.61 -1.50
CA GLY A 432 -18.98 -3.75 -2.22
C GLY A 432 -18.86 -2.34 -1.63
N SER A 433 -19.92 -1.86 -0.95
CA SER A 433 -19.89 -0.58 -0.22
C SER A 433 -19.06 -0.66 1.06
N SER A 434 -18.85 -1.87 1.58
CA SER A 434 -18.06 -2.16 2.78
C SER A 434 -16.73 -1.41 2.79
N GLY A 435 -16.38 -0.82 3.94
CA GLY A 435 -15.19 -0.01 4.11
C GLY A 435 -15.30 1.46 3.66
N SER A 436 -16.42 1.86 3.03
CA SER A 436 -16.68 3.28 2.74
C SER A 436 -16.74 4.13 4.01
N ALA A 437 -16.23 5.35 3.93
CA ALA A 437 -16.30 6.29 5.04
C ALA A 437 -17.70 6.93 5.18
N LEU A 438 -18.06 7.22 6.43
CA LEU A 438 -19.19 8.08 6.80
C LEU A 438 -18.70 9.51 7.01
N PHE A 439 -19.23 10.47 6.26
CA PHE A 439 -18.86 11.87 6.36
C PHE A 439 -19.92 12.66 7.13
N LYS A 440 -19.54 13.27 8.26
CA LYS A 440 -20.37 14.21 9.02
C LYS A 440 -20.60 15.47 8.19
N GLY A 441 -21.86 15.81 7.92
CA GLY A 441 -22.22 16.97 7.09
C GLY A 441 -21.62 16.94 5.68
N GLY A 442 -21.13 15.79 5.23
CA GLY A 442 -20.39 15.66 3.97
C GLY A 442 -18.95 16.19 3.98
N THR A 443 -18.34 16.47 5.14
CA THR A 443 -16.99 17.04 5.21
C THR A 443 -15.95 16.09 5.79
N GLN A 444 -16.16 15.60 7.00
CA GLN A 444 -15.15 14.87 7.78
C GLN A 444 -15.55 13.44 8.05
N VAL A 445 -14.59 12.53 7.89
CA VAL A 445 -14.75 11.10 8.20
C VAL A 445 -14.97 10.91 9.69
N ILE A 446 -16.03 10.17 10.03
CA ILE A 446 -16.42 9.82 11.41
C ILE A 446 -16.66 8.33 11.61
N GLY A 447 -16.67 7.52 10.55
CA GLY A 447 -16.81 6.07 10.69
C GLY A 447 -16.61 5.31 9.38
N THR A 448 -16.66 3.99 9.48
CA THR A 448 -16.36 3.06 8.37
C THR A 448 -17.50 2.05 8.22
N LEU A 449 -18.04 1.83 7.01
CA LEU A 449 -19.18 0.93 6.83
C LEU A 449 -18.80 -0.51 7.13
N TYR A 450 -19.50 -1.10 8.11
CA TYR A 450 -19.50 -2.54 8.35
C TYR A 450 -20.54 -3.24 7.48
N GLY A 451 -21.77 -2.74 7.51
CA GLY A 451 -22.90 -3.26 6.73
C GLY A 451 -24.22 -3.01 7.44
N GLY A 452 -25.28 -3.64 6.96
CA GLY A 452 -26.62 -3.44 7.52
C GLY A 452 -27.70 -4.13 6.70
N SER A 453 -28.90 -3.58 6.78
CA SER A 453 -30.11 -4.15 6.19
C SER A 453 -30.86 -3.15 5.29
N ALA A 454 -30.26 -2.00 5.01
CA ALA A 454 -30.80 -1.05 4.07
C ALA A 454 -30.82 -1.65 2.66
N SER A 455 -31.88 -1.32 1.92
CA SER A 455 -32.05 -1.72 0.53
C SER A 455 -32.95 -0.71 -0.16
N CYS A 456 -33.11 -0.82 -1.48
CA CYS A 456 -34.01 0.06 -2.21
C CYS A 456 -35.48 -0.06 -1.82
N THR A 457 -35.90 -1.20 -1.26
CA THR A 457 -37.27 -1.37 -0.75
C THR A 457 -37.40 -0.96 0.72
N SER A 458 -36.28 -0.80 1.42
CA SER A 458 -36.22 -0.55 2.86
C SER A 458 -35.09 0.43 3.18
N ILE A 459 -35.12 1.62 2.58
CA ILE A 459 -34.03 2.61 2.65
C ILE A 459 -33.74 3.04 4.10
N SER A 460 -34.78 3.16 4.93
CA SER A 460 -34.66 3.56 6.32
C SER A 460 -34.26 2.42 7.26
N SER A 461 -34.00 1.22 6.75
CA SER A 461 -33.40 0.16 7.58
C SER A 461 -31.99 0.56 8.03
N PRO A 462 -31.55 0.07 9.20
CA PRO A 462 -30.29 0.50 9.79
C PRO A 462 -29.07 -0.03 9.01
N GLU A 463 -28.11 0.86 8.81
CA GLU A 463 -26.71 0.57 8.49
C GLU A 463 -25.82 0.83 9.71
N PHE A 464 -24.70 0.13 9.79
CA PHE A 464 -23.79 0.17 10.92
C PHE A 464 -22.40 0.58 10.46
N TYR A 465 -21.88 1.64 11.08
CA TYR A 465 -20.57 2.20 10.80
C TYR A 465 -19.68 2.10 12.03
N GLY A 466 -18.54 1.46 11.90
CA GLY A 466 -17.50 1.43 12.93
C GLY A 466 -17.09 2.85 13.32
N ARG A 467 -17.07 3.13 14.62
CA ARG A 467 -16.79 4.48 15.13
C ARG A 467 -15.32 4.84 14.94
N PHE A 468 -15.06 5.90 14.15
CA PHE A 468 -13.70 6.39 13.92
C PHE A 468 -13.03 6.84 15.21
N ASP A 469 -13.74 7.51 16.12
CA ASP A 469 -13.19 7.96 17.40
C ASP A 469 -12.70 6.81 18.28
N VAL A 470 -13.38 5.65 18.24
CA VAL A 470 -12.94 4.45 18.97
C VAL A 470 -11.67 3.87 18.34
N ALA A 471 -11.65 3.65 17.02
CA ALA A 471 -10.47 3.14 16.32
C ALA A 471 -9.26 4.08 16.45
N TYR A 472 -9.51 5.39 16.37
CA TYR A 472 -8.50 6.44 16.49
C TYR A 472 -7.83 6.44 17.85
N ASN A 473 -8.62 6.43 18.92
CA ASN A 473 -8.10 6.42 20.29
C ASN A 473 -7.32 5.14 20.60
N THR A 474 -7.73 4.01 20.02
CA THR A 474 -7.03 2.73 20.16
C THR A 474 -5.70 2.71 19.41
N ALA A 475 -5.67 3.11 18.13
CA ALA A 475 -4.47 2.96 17.31
C ALA A 475 -4.26 4.03 16.23
N LEU A 476 -5.31 4.52 15.53
CA LEU A 476 -5.08 5.32 14.31
C LEU A 476 -4.30 6.62 14.58
N LYS A 477 -4.40 7.18 15.79
CA LYS A 477 -3.63 8.36 16.22
C LYS A 477 -2.11 8.22 16.06
N ASN A 478 -1.58 6.99 16.13
CA ASN A 478 -0.15 6.73 15.96
C ASN A 478 0.36 7.14 14.57
N TRP A 479 -0.53 7.13 13.57
CA TRP A 479 -0.23 7.50 12.18
C TRP A 479 -0.85 8.84 11.78
N LEU A 480 -2.07 9.12 12.24
CA LEU A 480 -2.82 10.30 11.82
C LEU A 480 -2.53 11.56 12.64
N SER A 481 -2.00 11.42 13.86
CA SER A 481 -1.70 12.56 14.75
C SER A 481 -0.27 12.62 15.26
N SER A 482 0.61 11.74 14.79
CA SER A 482 2.02 11.86 15.09
C SER A 482 2.57 13.10 14.40
N GLY A 483 2.96 14.11 15.20
CA GLY A 483 3.50 15.38 14.74
C GLY A 483 2.66 16.60 15.18
N GLN A 484 3.09 17.28 16.24
CA GLN A 484 2.84 18.72 16.35
C GLN A 484 3.45 19.41 15.13
N PRO A 485 2.93 20.56 14.67
CA PRO A 485 3.55 21.31 13.58
C PRO A 485 4.97 21.70 13.97
N GLN A 486 5.93 20.86 13.59
CA GLN A 486 7.30 21.30 13.47
C GLN A 486 7.34 22.06 12.15
N THR A 487 7.76 23.32 12.22
CA THR A 487 8.42 24.02 11.10
C THR A 487 9.07 22.99 10.16
N PRO A 488 8.84 23.02 8.83
CA PRO A 488 9.16 21.92 7.91
C PRO A 488 10.53 21.35 8.23
N SER A 489 10.55 20.25 9.00
CA SER A 489 11.77 19.81 9.67
C SER A 489 12.40 18.71 8.83
N SER A 490 13.72 18.80 8.78
CA SER A 490 14.70 18.00 8.07
C SER A 490 14.69 16.49 8.37
N GLY A 491 13.62 15.93 8.94
CA GLY A 491 13.49 14.52 9.36
C GLY A 491 12.61 13.64 8.47
N VAL A 492 12.19 14.14 7.30
CA VAL A 492 11.41 13.36 6.33
C VAL A 492 12.31 12.33 5.66
N ARG A 493 11.95 11.05 5.83
CA ARG A 493 12.58 10.00 5.04
C ARG A 493 12.10 10.13 3.60
N VAL A 494 13.00 9.84 2.67
CA VAL A 494 12.75 9.88 1.23
C VAL A 494 13.04 8.50 0.63
N PRO A 495 12.34 8.13 -0.45
CA PRO A 495 12.62 6.88 -1.14
C PRO A 495 14.02 6.87 -1.74
N VAL A 496 14.68 5.72 -1.71
CA VAL A 496 15.90 5.44 -2.48
C VAL A 496 15.53 4.52 -3.64
N TYR A 497 15.53 5.10 -4.84
CA TYR A 497 15.24 4.44 -6.10
C TYR A 497 16.40 3.54 -6.53
N ARG A 498 16.09 2.33 -7.01
CA ARG A 498 17.08 1.34 -7.47
C ARG A 498 16.97 1.13 -8.98
N PHE A 499 18.12 0.94 -9.60
CA PHE A 499 18.26 0.61 -11.01
C PHE A 499 19.27 -0.51 -11.21
N PHE A 500 18.99 -1.41 -12.14
CA PHE A 500 19.89 -2.50 -12.53
C PHE A 500 20.33 -2.37 -13.99
N ASN A 501 21.64 -2.37 -14.22
CA ASN A 501 22.21 -2.45 -15.56
C ASN A 501 22.45 -3.91 -15.95
N GLY A 502 21.63 -4.44 -16.85
CA GLY A 502 21.72 -5.84 -17.27
C GLY A 502 23.00 -6.20 -18.02
N THR A 503 23.70 -5.21 -18.61
CA THR A 503 24.94 -5.41 -19.38
C THR A 503 26.16 -5.45 -18.47
N THR A 504 26.28 -4.52 -17.53
CA THR A 504 27.44 -4.41 -16.63
C THR A 504 27.26 -5.19 -15.33
N GLY A 505 26.01 -5.45 -14.94
CA GLY A 505 25.62 -5.96 -13.62
C GLY A 505 25.69 -4.92 -12.51
N ALA A 506 25.95 -3.64 -12.84
CA ALA A 506 26.02 -2.56 -11.87
C ALA A 506 24.62 -2.14 -11.39
N HIS A 507 24.54 -1.69 -10.14
CA HIS A 507 23.35 -1.03 -9.62
C HIS A 507 23.60 0.46 -9.44
N PHE A 508 22.53 1.23 -9.59
CA PHE A 508 22.51 2.67 -9.35
C PHE A 508 21.37 2.99 -8.37
N PHE A 509 21.66 3.85 -7.40
CA PHE A 509 20.75 4.28 -6.34
C PHE A 509 20.69 5.80 -6.24
N THR A 510 19.49 6.34 -6.09
CA THR A 510 19.27 7.79 -5.93
C THR A 510 18.04 8.11 -5.09
N THR A 511 18.09 9.21 -4.33
CA THR A 511 16.94 9.83 -3.66
C THR A 511 16.24 10.88 -4.53
N SER A 512 16.84 11.25 -5.67
CA SER A 512 16.32 12.29 -6.55
C SER A 512 15.33 11.71 -7.57
N ALA A 513 14.07 12.14 -7.49
CA ALA A 513 13.06 11.81 -8.50
C ALA A 513 13.46 12.34 -9.89
N ALA A 514 14.10 13.51 -9.97
CA ALA A 514 14.59 14.04 -11.24
C ALA A 514 15.71 13.18 -11.85
N GLU A 515 16.63 12.65 -11.03
CA GLU A 515 17.70 11.75 -11.50
C GLU A 515 17.14 10.38 -11.88
N ARG A 516 16.11 9.89 -11.15
CA ARG A 516 15.34 8.70 -11.51
C ARG A 516 14.71 8.87 -12.90
N ASP A 517 13.95 9.94 -13.11
CA ASP A 517 13.23 10.18 -14.36
C ASP A 517 14.19 10.40 -15.54
N ASN A 518 15.27 11.15 -15.32
CA ASN A 518 16.33 11.32 -16.30
C ASN A 518 17.01 9.99 -16.67
N THR A 519 17.28 9.12 -15.68
CA THR A 519 17.86 7.79 -15.90
C THR A 519 16.94 6.93 -16.77
N ILE A 520 15.63 6.93 -16.48
CA ILE A 520 14.64 6.16 -17.24
C ILE A 520 14.59 6.60 -18.71
N VAL A 521 14.60 7.91 -18.95
CA VAL A 521 14.44 8.46 -20.31
C VAL A 521 15.73 8.36 -21.12
N ASN A 522 16.88 8.67 -20.52
CA ASN A 522 18.13 8.86 -21.26
C ASN A 522 19.09 7.67 -21.19
N PHE A 523 18.86 6.71 -20.27
CA PHE A 523 19.77 5.58 -20.05
C PHE A 523 19.01 4.24 -20.01
N PRO A 524 18.44 3.79 -21.15
CA PRO A 524 17.56 2.62 -21.22
C PRO A 524 18.24 1.28 -20.85
N VAL A 525 19.57 1.25 -20.73
CA VAL A 525 20.32 0.10 -20.20
C VAL A 525 20.10 -0.13 -18.71
N PHE A 526 19.62 0.88 -17.98
CA PHE A 526 19.26 0.80 -16.57
C PHE A 526 17.76 0.49 -16.41
N ASN A 527 17.47 -0.73 -15.97
CA ASN A 527 16.13 -1.13 -15.61
C ASN A 527 15.77 -0.51 -14.26
N TYR A 528 14.73 0.33 -14.22
CA TYR A 528 14.16 0.79 -12.96
C TYR A 528 13.57 -0.39 -12.18
N GLU A 529 13.98 -0.49 -10.92
CA GLU A 529 13.69 -1.57 -9.99
C GLU A 529 12.86 -1.08 -8.79
N GLY A 530 12.24 0.10 -8.87
CA GLY A 530 11.39 0.58 -7.77
C GLY A 530 12.17 1.20 -6.62
N ILE A 531 11.53 1.25 -5.45
CA ILE A 531 12.10 1.78 -4.20
C ILE A 531 12.79 0.61 -3.48
N ALA A 532 14.10 0.72 -3.25
CA ALA A 532 14.83 -0.31 -2.49
C ALA A 532 14.61 -0.19 -0.98
N PHE A 533 14.59 1.04 -0.47
CA PHE A 533 14.42 1.39 0.93
C PHE A 533 14.19 2.89 1.07
N TYR A 534 14.00 3.37 2.30
CA TYR A 534 13.90 4.78 2.64
C TYR A 534 15.13 5.22 3.44
N ALA A 535 15.54 6.47 3.26
CA ALA A 535 16.68 7.09 3.95
C ALA A 535 16.37 8.54 4.32
N GLN A 536 17.16 9.15 5.20
CA GLN A 536 16.98 10.55 5.60
C GLN A 536 17.62 11.48 4.57
N ALA A 537 16.87 12.49 4.11
CA ALA A 537 17.36 13.47 3.13
C ALA A 537 18.35 14.47 3.75
N ALA A 538 18.26 14.70 5.06
CA ALA A 538 19.13 15.60 5.79
C ALA A 538 19.69 14.94 7.06
N LEU A 539 20.79 15.50 7.57
CA LEU A 539 21.44 14.98 8.77
C LEU A 539 20.50 15.10 9.98
N GLN A 540 20.28 13.96 10.64
CA GLN A 540 19.55 13.86 11.90
C GLN A 540 20.45 13.26 12.97
N SER A 541 20.11 13.51 14.23
CA SER A 541 20.80 12.88 15.36
C SER A 541 20.77 11.36 15.22
N GLY A 542 21.91 10.71 15.41
CA GLY A 542 22.05 9.26 15.29
C GLY A 542 22.30 8.73 13.86
N ASN A 543 22.28 9.59 12.83
CA ASN A 543 22.57 9.19 11.45
C ASN A 543 23.96 9.62 11.00
N SER A 544 24.48 8.90 10.01
CA SER A 544 25.73 9.20 9.32
C SER A 544 25.50 9.34 7.81
N ALA A 545 26.32 10.17 7.17
CA ALA A 545 26.28 10.37 5.73
C ALA A 545 26.70 9.10 4.97
N VAL A 546 25.96 8.76 3.92
CA VAL A 546 26.34 7.76 2.91
C VAL A 546 26.89 8.51 1.70
N TYR A 547 28.16 8.26 1.39
CA TYR A 547 28.88 8.88 0.29
C TYR A 547 28.69 8.08 -1.00
N ARG A 548 28.43 8.76 -2.11
CA ARG A 548 28.30 8.17 -3.46
C ARG A 548 29.52 8.51 -4.30
N PHE A 549 30.05 7.50 -4.97
CA PHE A 549 31.13 7.62 -5.94
C PHE A 549 30.67 7.12 -7.31
N TYR A 550 31.17 7.75 -8.37
CA TYR A 550 30.99 7.32 -9.76
C TYR A 550 32.32 6.81 -10.33
N GLY A 551 32.32 5.58 -10.84
CA GLY A 551 33.45 4.97 -11.53
C GLY A 551 33.52 5.39 -13.00
N LEU A 552 34.60 6.06 -13.42
CA LEU A 552 34.74 6.65 -14.75
C LEU A 552 34.88 5.63 -15.87
N THR A 553 35.52 4.49 -15.60
CA THR A 553 35.77 3.44 -16.60
C THR A 553 34.59 2.49 -16.76
N GLY A 554 33.99 2.08 -15.64
CA GLY A 554 32.92 1.06 -15.60
C GLY A 554 31.49 1.60 -15.52
N GLY A 555 31.31 2.90 -15.26
CA GLY A 555 30.00 3.53 -15.06
C GLY A 555 29.25 3.03 -13.83
N ALA A 556 29.95 2.39 -12.89
CA ALA A 556 29.37 1.80 -11.69
C ALA A 556 29.40 2.78 -10.52
N HIS A 557 28.41 2.68 -9.63
CA HIS A 557 28.36 3.48 -8.42
C HIS A 557 28.83 2.68 -7.21
N PHE A 558 29.50 3.38 -6.30
CA PHE A 558 29.93 2.84 -5.01
C PHE A 558 29.39 3.70 -3.87
N TYR A 559 28.88 3.04 -2.83
CA TYR A 559 28.25 3.69 -1.68
C TYR A 559 28.90 3.23 -0.37
N THR A 560 29.27 4.19 0.48
CA THR A 560 29.84 3.90 1.80
C THR A 560 29.35 4.86 2.87
N ILE A 561 29.00 4.34 4.04
CA ILE A 561 28.76 5.16 5.24
C ILE A 561 30.05 5.48 6.01
N ASN A 562 31.14 4.78 5.68
CA ASN A 562 32.39 4.85 6.43
C ASN A 562 33.27 5.99 5.87
N PRO A 563 33.50 7.07 6.63
CA PRO A 563 34.32 8.20 6.16
C PRO A 563 35.79 7.80 5.91
N ALA A 564 36.33 6.80 6.62
CA ALA A 564 37.68 6.32 6.37
C ALA A 564 37.79 5.54 5.04
N GLU A 565 36.74 4.79 4.67
CA GLU A 565 36.66 4.11 3.37
C GLU A 565 36.54 5.13 2.25
N ARG A 566 35.70 6.16 2.41
CA ARG A 566 35.62 7.31 1.50
C ARG A 566 37.00 7.95 1.28
N ASP A 567 37.69 8.31 2.35
CA ASP A 567 39.01 8.97 2.28
C ASP A 567 40.07 8.07 1.64
N SER A 568 39.98 6.76 1.88
CA SER A 568 40.85 5.77 1.24
C SER A 568 40.61 5.69 -0.26
N VAL A 569 39.35 5.58 -0.71
CA VAL A 569 38.99 5.52 -2.13
C VAL A 569 39.44 6.78 -2.86
N GLN A 570 39.17 7.97 -2.31
CA GLN A 570 39.60 9.24 -2.92
C GLN A 570 41.13 9.34 -3.09
N ARG A 571 41.90 8.76 -2.16
CA ARG A 571 43.36 8.81 -2.19
C ARG A 571 43.98 7.76 -3.10
N SER A 572 43.40 6.56 -3.13
CA SER A 572 44.04 5.36 -3.70
C SER A 572 43.43 4.87 -5.01
N ASN A 573 42.23 5.34 -5.37
CA ASN A 573 41.52 4.88 -6.56
C ASN A 573 41.03 6.06 -7.42
N PRO A 574 41.83 6.51 -8.40
CA PRO A 574 41.48 7.66 -9.24
C PRO A 574 40.29 7.40 -10.19
N ASP A 575 39.87 6.15 -10.39
CA ASP A 575 38.71 5.81 -11.22
C ASP A 575 37.39 6.20 -10.56
N PHE A 576 37.32 6.22 -9.22
CA PHE A 576 36.11 6.55 -8.48
C PHE A 576 36.11 8.01 -8.02
N GLN A 577 35.29 8.84 -8.66
CA GLN A 577 35.09 10.23 -8.27
C GLN A 577 34.00 10.35 -7.21
N LEU A 578 34.28 11.06 -6.11
CA LEU A 578 33.28 11.36 -5.09
C LEU A 578 32.27 12.37 -5.64
N GLU A 579 31.01 11.99 -5.72
CA GLU A 579 29.90 12.87 -6.12
C GLU A 579 29.29 13.61 -4.93
N GLY A 580 29.49 13.12 -3.71
CA GLY A 580 29.06 13.76 -2.48
C GLY A 580 28.25 12.84 -1.56
N ILE A 581 27.36 13.43 -0.76
CA ILE A 581 26.46 12.70 0.14
C ILE A 581 25.18 12.35 -0.65
N ALA A 582 24.84 11.07 -0.68
CA ALA A 582 23.64 10.58 -1.34
C ALA A 582 22.41 10.66 -0.44
N TRP A 583 22.59 10.30 0.84
CA TRP A 583 21.58 10.35 1.90
C TRP A 583 22.23 10.15 3.27
N TYR A 584 21.41 10.17 4.32
CA TYR A 584 21.81 9.85 5.69
C TYR A 584 21.13 8.56 6.15
N ALA A 585 21.91 7.66 6.74
CA ALA A 585 21.46 6.34 7.19
C ALA A 585 21.95 6.07 8.62
N MET A 586 21.40 5.03 9.26
CA MET A 586 21.81 4.65 10.61
C MET A 586 23.09 3.80 10.55
N PRO A 587 24.11 4.12 11.36
CA PRO A 587 25.34 3.32 11.44
C PRO A 587 25.14 2.00 12.21
N SER A 588 24.00 1.82 12.90
CA SER A 588 23.66 0.62 13.66
C SER A 588 22.17 0.30 13.56
N ALA A 589 21.76 -0.87 14.05
CA ALA A 589 20.37 -1.32 14.07
C ALA A 589 19.46 -0.52 15.04
N ALA A 590 20.01 0.46 15.77
CA ALA A 590 19.25 1.26 16.72
C ALA A 590 18.08 1.99 16.03
N GLY A 591 16.93 2.11 16.70
CA GLY A 591 15.78 2.86 16.16
C GLY A 591 14.97 2.14 15.08
N GLY A 592 15.06 0.81 14.98
CA GLY A 592 14.25 0.01 14.05
C GLY A 592 14.77 -0.03 12.61
N GLY A 593 16.07 0.19 12.44
CA GLY A 593 16.72 0.12 11.13
C GLY A 593 16.79 -1.29 10.55
N ILE A 594 16.53 -1.41 9.25
CA ILE A 594 16.72 -2.64 8.49
C ILE A 594 18.12 -2.66 7.86
N PRO A 595 18.84 -3.79 7.88
CA PRO A 595 20.20 -3.85 7.36
C PRO A 595 20.23 -3.70 5.83
N VAL A 596 21.21 -2.95 5.33
CA VAL A 596 21.59 -2.95 3.91
C VAL A 596 22.83 -3.83 3.76
N TYR A 597 22.65 -4.99 3.16
CA TYR A 597 23.70 -5.97 2.88
C TYR A 597 24.55 -5.51 1.69
N ARG A 598 25.87 -5.62 1.78
CA ARG A 598 26.83 -5.28 0.72
C ARG A 598 27.57 -6.50 0.22
N PHE A 599 27.76 -6.55 -1.09
CA PHE A 599 28.56 -7.54 -1.77
C PHE A 599 29.51 -6.88 -2.77
N TYR A 600 30.67 -7.49 -2.97
CA TYR A 600 31.62 -7.12 -4.00
C TYR A 600 31.68 -8.20 -5.08
N ARG A 601 31.42 -7.83 -6.33
CA ARG A 601 31.46 -8.73 -7.47
C ARG A 601 32.87 -8.75 -8.08
N LEU A 602 33.57 -9.87 -7.93
CA LEU A 602 34.99 -10.00 -8.24
C LEU A 602 35.30 -9.78 -9.73
N SER A 603 34.54 -10.39 -10.62
CA SER A 603 34.78 -10.34 -12.07
C SER A 603 34.54 -8.98 -12.72
N LYS A 604 33.76 -8.11 -12.06
CA LYS A 604 33.34 -6.80 -12.62
C LYS A 604 33.84 -5.61 -11.82
N GLY A 605 34.32 -5.80 -10.59
CA GLY A 605 34.75 -4.71 -9.72
C GLY A 605 33.61 -3.79 -9.29
N VAL A 606 32.38 -4.31 -9.17
CA VAL A 606 31.19 -3.53 -8.81
C VAL A 606 30.61 -4.00 -7.47
N HIS A 607 29.89 -3.12 -6.78
CA HIS A 607 29.20 -3.46 -5.55
C HIS A 607 27.71 -3.67 -5.78
N PHE A 608 27.12 -4.54 -4.96
CA PHE A 608 25.69 -4.81 -4.91
C PHE A 608 25.17 -4.55 -3.50
N TYR A 609 23.99 -3.95 -3.40
CA TYR A 609 23.35 -3.57 -2.15
C TYR A 609 21.90 -4.06 -2.11
N THR A 610 21.48 -4.67 -1.01
CA THR A 610 20.08 -5.08 -0.83
C THR A 610 19.66 -5.00 0.63
N THR A 611 18.40 -4.64 0.85
CA THR A 611 17.70 -4.77 2.14
C THR A 611 16.97 -6.09 2.30
N SER A 612 16.90 -6.94 1.26
CA SER A 612 16.21 -8.22 1.34
C SER A 612 17.15 -9.34 1.78
N PRO A 613 16.90 -9.98 2.94
CA PRO A 613 17.49 -11.26 3.33
C PRO A 613 17.40 -12.33 2.25
N SER A 614 16.27 -12.44 1.53
CA SER A 614 16.10 -13.45 0.49
C SER A 614 17.05 -13.23 -0.70
N GLU A 615 17.24 -11.98 -1.13
CA GLU A 615 18.17 -11.62 -2.20
C GLU A 615 19.63 -11.84 -1.75
N ARG A 616 19.95 -11.49 -0.48
CA ARG A 616 21.24 -11.81 0.15
C ARG A 616 21.52 -13.31 0.13
N ASP A 617 20.56 -14.11 0.58
CA ASP A 617 20.71 -15.56 0.70
C ASP A 617 20.82 -16.23 -0.66
N PHE A 618 20.08 -15.75 -1.67
CA PHE A 618 20.24 -16.18 -3.06
C PHE A 618 21.67 -15.95 -3.54
N ILE A 619 22.20 -14.73 -3.37
CA ILE A 619 23.53 -14.37 -3.87
C ILE A 619 24.60 -15.25 -3.20
N GLN A 620 24.55 -15.40 -1.88
CA GLN A 620 25.50 -16.24 -1.15
C GLN A 620 25.44 -17.72 -1.58
N ALA A 621 24.25 -18.25 -1.83
CA ALA A 621 24.08 -19.65 -2.16
C ALA A 621 24.33 -19.99 -3.64
N SER A 622 24.08 -19.04 -4.56
CA SER A 622 23.98 -19.33 -5.99
C SER A 622 24.87 -18.47 -6.89
N MET A 623 25.56 -17.45 -6.36
CA MET A 623 26.39 -16.53 -7.16
C MET A 623 27.81 -16.40 -6.58
N PRO A 624 28.72 -17.37 -6.83
CA PRO A 624 30.05 -17.43 -6.22
C PRO A 624 31.00 -16.27 -6.62
N ASP A 625 30.67 -15.52 -7.67
CA ASP A 625 31.39 -14.31 -8.08
C ASP A 625 31.19 -13.12 -7.11
N TYR A 626 30.19 -13.22 -6.20
CA TYR A 626 29.91 -12.19 -5.21
C TYR A 626 30.51 -12.57 -3.85
N ARG A 627 31.41 -11.71 -3.36
CA ARG A 627 31.92 -11.77 -1.99
C ARG A 627 31.01 -10.97 -1.07
N TYR A 628 30.44 -11.62 -0.05
CA TYR A 628 29.67 -10.93 0.98
C TYR A 628 30.58 -10.08 1.87
N GLU A 629 30.22 -8.82 2.08
CA GLU A 629 31.00 -7.85 2.86
C GLU A 629 30.29 -7.42 4.15
N GLY A 630 29.16 -8.02 4.48
CA GLY A 630 28.40 -7.72 5.69
C GLY A 630 27.33 -6.64 5.50
N VAL A 631 26.93 -6.03 6.62
CA VAL A 631 25.97 -4.92 6.64
C VAL A 631 26.74 -3.62 6.43
N ALA A 632 26.39 -2.87 5.37
CA ALA A 632 26.99 -1.57 5.08
C ALA A 632 26.52 -0.49 6.04
N TYR A 633 25.21 -0.45 6.28
CA TYR A 633 24.50 0.50 7.14
C TYR A 633 23.05 0.02 7.30
N TYR A 634 22.24 0.76 8.05
CA TYR A 634 20.82 0.46 8.27
C TYR A 634 19.92 1.56 7.70
N ALA A 635 18.87 1.16 7.00
CA ALA A 635 17.88 2.01 6.34
C ALA A 635 16.48 1.78 6.95
N TRP A 636 15.43 2.32 6.33
CA TRP A 636 14.05 2.13 6.76
C TRP A 636 13.20 1.43 5.71
N ALA A 637 12.27 0.58 6.15
CA ALA A 637 11.31 -0.10 5.28
C ALA A 637 10.18 0.84 4.80
N ASN A 638 10.00 1.98 5.49
CA ASN A 638 8.94 2.94 5.26
C ASN A 638 9.43 4.39 5.40
N GLN A 639 8.74 5.26 4.66
CA GLN A 639 8.82 6.71 4.79
C GLN A 639 8.52 7.17 6.22
#